data_AF-A0A9E3Q040-F1
#
_entry.id   AF-A0A9E3Q040-F1
#
_cell.length_a   1.000
_cell.length_b   1.000
_cell.length_c   1.000
_cell.angle_alpha   90.00
_cell.angle_beta   90.00
_cell.angle_gamma   90.00
#
_symmetry.space_group_name_H-M   'P 1'
#
loop_
_entity.id
_entity.type
_entity.pdbx_description
1 polymer ?
#
loop_
_entity_poly.entity_id
_entity_poly.type
_entity_poly.pdbx_seq_one_letter_code
_entity_poly.pdbx_strand_id
1 'polypeptide(L)'
;MKRVAGLVLGILGVAGIIPEGAAYVRTIETSVEYRFAHPEERRWHLTQTVALRHAPEALGWQEVTTREGTRRGRMGSRVVLGVGEGVAFPGEEVVRWGLRVDRTVGERLWILQARDVRAAAEAAAALAGRSGVEVAVPVMRRSLAQHLPFGPRLNDPYFTSQWHLENREADGTRVGPDLNPRGAWTATRGTGVVIGIADDGFETDHPDLAAAAALATGLHYDFTRGSATAAVYGGHGTCVAGLAGATGDNRVGVSGVAPAAGLASWAIFDRFGDIASDERLMDMFEHRIQEVAVQNHSWGNADTALYAPSALEAAAIGNAVDRGREGRGVILVRSGGNGRAWGMDVNDDGYPNDPRAIAVAAVRRDGRVTSYSSPGACLLVGALSGDDDDEGPSDNLFTTDRVGARGYNTRAYADDRANYAFGDTGFFGTSGSAPQVAGLAALILSARPELGYRDVQQILLHSARHWDLADPSVRTNGAGYRVSHNQGFGVPDATEAVRLALTWEPRPPVMRVTERVSGVLAVPGDGPSVWIREGSAAERRVAAQYALGPHPDAPTERLPLAYVGRALGPIGEDLGGRAALIERGEIFFREKIDHVARAGAAFAVIYNNVDGDALIIPGGTEFSPIPAAFVSENEGRALVARLEAGEAVEAQLRLESVERTLVVTDTLICEHVGLRVRARHGRRGDMRITLLSPSGTRSVMQRLNYDEEAGPQNWTYWSTQHFYEPSAGNWVVTFSDQAEGVAGEILEVELIIRGVPIADTDGDGLDDAWEMRWFGNLDAGPAEDPDRDGSSNAREQALGTDPTREEREFRVVVAPYDEQSLRLSWPATPHAEYGVLVGEGAGLLATEVGRVSGAFPEGEWIVPVGREENRFFLIEARPLE
;
A
#
# COMPACT_ATOMS: atom_id res chain seq x y z
N MET A 1 -34.38 19.16 -70.98
CA MET A 1 -34.14 17.88 -71.71
C MET A 1 -32.66 17.50 -71.57
N LYS A 2 -32.37 16.29 -71.04
CA LYS A 2 -31.15 15.43 -71.13
C LYS A 2 -29.78 16.04 -70.68
N ARG A 3 -29.15 15.57 -69.56
CA ARG A 3 -28.23 14.39 -69.38
C ARG A 3 -26.93 14.52 -70.23
N VAL A 4 -25.67 14.39 -69.78
CA VAL A 4 -24.89 13.36 -69.02
C VAL A 4 -23.52 14.00 -68.65
N ALA A 5 -23.02 13.99 -67.40
CA ALA A 5 -22.14 13.05 -66.67
C ALA A 5 -20.66 12.91 -67.12
N GLY A 6 -19.75 12.88 -66.12
CA GLY A 6 -18.36 12.42 -66.24
C GLY A 6 -17.52 12.70 -64.98
N LEU A 7 -17.46 11.74 -64.04
CA LEU A 7 -16.45 11.67 -62.97
C LEU A 7 -15.74 10.32 -63.09
N VAL A 8 -14.40 10.33 -63.04
CA VAL A 8 -13.49 9.20 -63.22
C VAL A 8 -13.29 8.45 -61.89
N LEU A 9 -13.33 7.11 -61.93
CA LEU A 9 -12.96 6.22 -60.83
C LEU A 9 -11.75 5.37 -61.26
N GLY A 10 -10.69 5.36 -60.45
CA GLY A 10 -9.54 4.47 -60.60
C GLY A 10 -9.73 3.18 -59.80
N ILE A 11 -9.37 2.05 -60.41
CA ILE A 11 -9.39 0.69 -59.83
C ILE A 11 -7.94 0.28 -59.52
N LEU A 12 -7.70 -0.30 -58.34
CA LEU A 12 -6.63 -1.26 -58.10
C LEU A 12 -7.25 -2.45 -57.36
N GLY A 13 -7.09 -3.64 -57.93
CA GLY A 13 -7.76 -4.87 -57.51
C GLY A 13 -6.89 -5.80 -56.67
N VAL A 14 -7.55 -6.76 -56.03
CA VAL A 14 -7.00 -8.07 -55.68
C VAL A 14 -8.07 -9.10 -56.03
N ALA A 15 -7.69 -10.08 -56.85
CA ALA A 15 -8.54 -11.14 -57.35
C ALA A 15 -8.65 -12.29 -56.33
N GLY A 16 -9.88 -12.68 -56.01
CA GLY A 16 -10.23 -13.93 -55.33
C GLY A 16 -11.44 -14.53 -56.04
N ILE A 17 -11.35 -15.82 -56.37
CA ILE A 17 -12.26 -16.59 -57.22
C ILE A 17 -13.70 -16.56 -56.67
N ILE A 18 -14.67 -16.12 -57.49
CA ILE A 18 -16.11 -16.15 -57.18
C ILE A 18 -16.69 -17.46 -57.74
N PRO A 19 -17.39 -18.29 -56.95
CA PRO A 19 -18.19 -19.38 -57.49
C PRO A 19 -19.44 -18.83 -58.20
N GLU A 20 -19.76 -19.38 -59.38
CA GLU A 20 -20.98 -19.07 -60.13
C GLU A 20 -22.23 -19.23 -59.24
N GLY A 21 -22.91 -18.12 -58.97
CA GLY A 21 -24.16 -18.09 -58.17
C GLY A 21 -24.42 -16.82 -57.36
N ALA A 22 -23.48 -15.88 -57.26
CA ALA A 22 -23.67 -14.67 -56.46
C ALA A 22 -24.54 -13.61 -57.18
N ALA A 23 -25.78 -13.46 -56.75
CA ALA A 23 -26.63 -12.34 -57.13
C ALA A 23 -26.03 -11.01 -56.62
N TYR A 24 -25.83 -10.03 -57.49
CA TYR A 24 -25.50 -8.66 -57.11
C TYR A 24 -26.63 -8.07 -56.26
N VAL A 25 -26.46 -8.01 -54.93
CA VAL A 25 -27.32 -7.20 -54.06
C VAL A 25 -26.78 -5.77 -54.11
N ARG A 26 -27.52 -4.89 -54.78
CA ARG A 26 -27.20 -3.45 -54.78
C ARG A 26 -27.75 -2.85 -53.48
N THR A 27 -26.90 -2.74 -52.47
CA THR A 27 -27.25 -2.05 -51.21
C THR A 27 -27.20 -0.54 -51.45
N ILE A 28 -28.30 0.16 -51.19
CA ILE A 28 -28.29 1.62 -51.04
C ILE A 28 -28.26 1.90 -49.55
N GLU A 29 -27.14 2.44 -49.06
CA GLU A 29 -27.06 2.97 -47.70
C GLU A 29 -27.67 4.36 -47.66
N THR A 30 -28.75 4.50 -46.89
CA THR A 30 -29.28 5.82 -46.52
C THR A 30 -29.11 6.00 -45.02
N SER A 31 -28.58 7.15 -44.63
CA SER A 31 -28.40 7.54 -43.22
C SER A 31 -29.34 8.69 -42.90
N VAL A 32 -30.18 8.52 -41.88
CA VAL A 32 -31.08 9.56 -41.37
C VAL A 32 -30.62 9.97 -39.98
N GLU A 33 -30.49 11.27 -39.75
CA GLU A 33 -30.11 11.85 -38.46
C GLU A 33 -31.37 12.06 -37.58
N TYR A 34 -31.33 11.56 -36.35
CA TYR A 34 -32.38 11.76 -35.35
C TYR A 34 -31.83 12.45 -34.10
N ARG A 35 -32.67 13.29 -33.47
CA ARG A 35 -32.43 13.92 -32.17
C ARG A 35 -33.49 13.40 -31.19
N PHE A 36 -33.06 12.93 -30.03
CA PHE A 36 -33.93 12.35 -29.01
C PHE A 36 -33.86 13.17 -27.71
N ALA A 37 -34.89 13.04 -26.86
CA ALA A 37 -34.89 13.62 -25.52
C ALA A 37 -34.24 12.62 -24.56
N HIS A 38 -33.10 13.00 -24.00
CA HIS A 38 -32.27 12.20 -23.09
C HIS A 38 -31.41 13.19 -22.28
N PRO A 39 -30.98 12.85 -21.04
CA PRO A 39 -30.10 13.72 -20.23
C PRO A 39 -28.81 14.15 -20.93
N GLU A 40 -28.40 13.40 -21.96
CA GLU A 40 -27.30 13.75 -22.85
C GLU A 40 -27.86 13.96 -24.25
N GLU A 41 -27.82 15.20 -24.72
CA GLU A 41 -28.32 15.53 -26.05
C GLU A 41 -27.37 15.01 -27.13
N ARG A 42 -27.83 14.11 -28.00
CA ARG A 42 -26.99 13.44 -29.01
C ARG A 42 -27.72 13.29 -30.34
N ARG A 43 -26.95 13.33 -31.43
CA ARG A 43 -27.43 13.08 -32.79
C ARG A 43 -26.98 11.71 -33.27
N TRP A 44 -27.95 10.89 -33.67
CA TRP A 44 -27.75 9.51 -34.08
C TRP A 44 -28.06 9.32 -35.56
N HIS A 45 -27.16 8.64 -36.26
CA HIS A 45 -27.33 8.21 -37.63
C HIS A 45 -27.83 6.76 -37.66
N LEU A 46 -29.01 6.55 -38.24
CA LEU A 46 -29.55 5.22 -38.51
C LEU A 46 -29.20 4.82 -39.94
N THR A 47 -28.33 3.82 -40.09
CA THR A 47 -27.90 3.31 -41.41
C THR A 47 -28.89 2.25 -41.89
N GLN A 48 -29.45 2.45 -43.07
CA GLN A 48 -30.37 1.50 -43.70
C GLN A 48 -29.72 0.76 -44.85
N THR A 49 -29.81 -0.56 -44.81
CA THR A 49 -29.40 -1.47 -45.89
C THR A 49 -30.64 -1.88 -46.67
N VAL A 50 -30.92 -1.25 -47.81
CA VAL A 50 -32.04 -1.70 -48.67
C VAL A 50 -31.57 -2.84 -49.55
N ALA A 51 -31.97 -4.08 -49.23
CA ALA A 51 -31.79 -5.24 -50.10
C ALA A 51 -32.97 -5.37 -51.07
N LEU A 52 -32.71 -5.50 -52.38
CA LEU A 52 -33.74 -5.55 -53.43
C LEU A 52 -34.55 -6.87 -53.50
N ARG A 53 -34.49 -7.75 -52.49
CA ARG A 53 -35.42 -8.89 -52.33
C ARG A 53 -35.80 -9.06 -50.87
N HIS A 54 -37.11 -9.21 -50.64
CA HIS A 54 -37.72 -9.43 -49.33
C HIS A 54 -37.15 -10.71 -48.68
N ALA A 55 -36.28 -10.55 -47.70
CA ALA A 55 -36.25 -11.45 -46.55
C ALA A 55 -37.25 -10.89 -45.51
N PRO A 56 -37.99 -11.71 -44.78
CA PRO A 56 -38.77 -11.23 -43.65
C PRO A 56 -37.78 -10.69 -42.63
N GLU A 57 -37.78 -9.38 -42.39
CA GLU A 57 -37.06 -8.78 -41.26
C GLU A 57 -37.65 -9.37 -39.97
N ALA A 58 -36.94 -10.32 -39.36
CA ALA A 58 -37.11 -10.58 -37.95
C ALA A 58 -36.95 -9.23 -37.23
N LEU A 59 -37.86 -8.92 -36.29
CA LEU A 59 -37.85 -7.73 -35.41
C LEU A 59 -36.46 -7.53 -34.77
N GLY A 60 -35.54 -6.93 -35.51
CA GLY A 60 -34.11 -7.08 -35.33
C GLY A 60 -33.44 -5.73 -35.19
N TRP A 61 -32.56 -5.63 -34.20
CA TRP A 61 -31.83 -4.42 -33.87
C TRP A 61 -31.09 -3.84 -35.07
N GLN A 62 -31.19 -2.53 -35.30
CA GLN A 62 -30.52 -1.84 -36.41
C GLN A 62 -29.32 -1.03 -35.93
N GLU A 63 -28.20 -1.10 -36.64
CA GLU A 63 -26.98 -0.38 -36.26
C GLU A 63 -27.15 1.15 -36.35
N VAL A 64 -26.57 1.83 -35.37
CA VAL A 64 -26.54 3.29 -35.28
C VAL A 64 -25.18 3.79 -34.82
N THR A 65 -24.81 4.97 -35.32
CA THR A 65 -23.58 5.65 -34.96
C THR A 65 -23.82 7.11 -34.62
N THR A 66 -22.96 7.70 -33.81
CA THR A 66 -22.92 9.17 -33.65
C THR A 66 -22.29 9.81 -34.89
N ARG A 67 -22.61 11.08 -35.15
CA ARG A 67 -22.08 11.84 -36.31
C ARG A 67 -20.56 11.82 -36.44
N GLU A 68 -19.85 11.75 -35.32
CA GLU A 68 -18.38 11.70 -35.25
C GLU A 68 -17.81 10.28 -35.40
N GLY A 69 -18.66 9.24 -35.49
CA GLY A 69 -18.24 7.84 -35.54
C GLY A 69 -17.68 7.29 -34.23
N THR A 70 -17.65 8.11 -33.17
CA THR A 70 -17.03 7.83 -31.86
C THR A 70 -17.77 6.79 -31.04
N ARG A 71 -19.07 6.56 -31.29
CA ARG A 71 -19.86 5.54 -30.58
C ARG A 71 -20.75 4.75 -31.54
N ARG A 72 -20.82 3.45 -31.30
CA ARG A 72 -21.67 2.49 -32.03
C ARG A 72 -22.70 1.87 -31.08
N GLY A 73 -23.92 1.69 -31.56
CA GLY A 73 -25.00 1.04 -30.84
C GLY A 73 -25.96 0.33 -31.79
N ARG A 74 -27.03 -0.27 -31.25
CA ARG A 74 -28.13 -0.81 -32.05
C ARG A 74 -29.48 -0.36 -31.49
N MET A 75 -30.38 0.14 -32.33
CA MET A 75 -31.75 0.55 -31.97
C MET A 75 -32.73 -0.60 -32.15
N GLY A 76 -33.70 -0.70 -31.24
CA GLY A 76 -34.83 -1.63 -31.33
C GLY A 76 -36.12 -0.93 -31.80
N SER A 77 -37.19 -1.71 -31.99
CA SER A 77 -38.51 -1.24 -32.42
C SER A 77 -39.40 -0.71 -31.28
N ARG A 78 -38.81 -0.40 -30.11
CA ARG A 78 -39.50 0.13 -28.94
C ARG A 78 -39.00 1.52 -28.60
N VAL A 79 -39.84 2.33 -27.95
CA VAL A 79 -39.53 3.70 -27.51
C VAL A 79 -39.69 3.76 -26.00
N VAL A 80 -38.70 4.29 -25.30
CA VAL A 80 -38.81 4.72 -23.90
C VAL A 80 -39.34 6.15 -23.90
N LEU A 81 -40.47 6.37 -23.23
CA LEU A 81 -41.10 7.67 -23.07
C LEU A 81 -41.20 8.01 -21.58
N GLY A 82 -40.61 9.13 -21.18
CA GLY A 82 -40.69 9.71 -19.85
C GLY A 82 -41.16 11.16 -19.91
N VAL A 83 -42.05 11.54 -18.99
CA VAL A 83 -42.62 12.90 -18.93
C VAL A 83 -42.36 13.54 -17.57
N GLY A 84 -42.28 14.86 -17.52
CA GLY A 84 -42.04 15.63 -16.30
C GLY A 84 -43.19 15.61 -15.30
N GLU A 85 -42.93 16.11 -14.10
CA GLU A 85 -43.93 16.17 -13.04
C GLU A 85 -45.12 17.06 -13.45
N GLY A 86 -46.34 16.58 -13.19
CA GLY A 86 -47.57 17.27 -13.61
C GLY A 86 -47.91 17.16 -15.11
N VAL A 87 -47.11 16.44 -15.90
CA VAL A 87 -47.37 16.23 -17.33
C VAL A 87 -48.12 14.91 -17.53
N ALA A 88 -49.29 14.98 -18.19
CA ALA A 88 -50.09 13.79 -18.49
C ALA A 88 -49.47 12.95 -19.62
N PHE A 89 -49.76 11.64 -19.60
CA PHE A 89 -49.36 10.72 -20.67
C PHE A 89 -49.89 11.20 -22.04
N PRO A 90 -49.05 11.35 -23.09
CA PRO A 90 -49.46 11.89 -24.38
C PRO A 90 -50.19 10.86 -25.27
N GLY A 91 -51.32 10.34 -24.79
CA GLY A 91 -52.04 9.21 -25.39
C GLY A 91 -52.45 9.43 -26.84
N GLU A 92 -52.90 10.63 -27.22
CA GLU A 92 -53.29 10.95 -28.60
C GLU A 92 -52.12 10.80 -29.59
N GLU A 93 -50.91 11.15 -29.18
CA GLU A 93 -49.74 11.06 -30.05
C GLU A 93 -49.15 9.66 -30.09
N VAL A 94 -49.22 8.93 -28.98
CA VAL A 94 -48.91 7.50 -28.95
C VAL A 94 -49.79 6.78 -29.97
N VAL A 95 -51.09 7.08 -30.02
CA VAL A 95 -52.01 6.54 -31.04
C VAL A 95 -51.66 7.06 -32.44
N ARG A 96 -51.37 8.36 -32.60
CA ARG A 96 -51.02 8.98 -33.90
C ARG A 96 -49.80 8.33 -34.55
N TRP A 97 -48.79 8.00 -33.76
CA TRP A 97 -47.58 7.33 -34.22
C TRP A 97 -47.73 5.80 -34.33
N GLY A 98 -48.92 5.26 -34.06
CA GLY A 98 -49.18 3.82 -34.09
C GLY A 98 -48.40 3.05 -33.02
N LEU A 99 -48.00 3.73 -31.95
CA LEU A 99 -47.33 3.13 -30.81
C LEU A 99 -48.35 2.43 -29.91
N ARG A 100 -47.97 1.30 -29.35
CA ARG A 100 -48.75 0.59 -28.32
C ARG A 100 -47.98 0.58 -27.02
N VAL A 101 -48.63 0.83 -25.90
CA VAL A 101 -47.97 0.67 -24.59
C VAL A 101 -47.62 -0.81 -24.42
N ASP A 102 -46.32 -1.12 -24.40
CA ASP A 102 -45.80 -2.47 -24.13
C ASP A 102 -45.71 -2.69 -22.62
N ARG A 103 -45.19 -1.70 -21.90
CA ARG A 103 -44.99 -1.75 -20.45
C ARG A 103 -45.03 -0.36 -19.84
N THR A 104 -45.69 -0.23 -18.70
CA THR A 104 -45.51 0.91 -17.80
C THR A 104 -44.38 0.55 -16.83
N VAL A 105 -43.30 1.34 -16.82
CA VAL A 105 -42.10 1.09 -15.99
C VAL A 105 -42.20 1.82 -14.65
N GLY A 106 -42.82 3.00 -14.66
CA GLY A 106 -43.15 3.78 -13.45
C GLY A 106 -44.28 4.76 -13.77
N GLU A 107 -44.71 5.56 -12.80
CA GLU A 107 -45.88 6.45 -12.93
C GLU A 107 -45.76 7.45 -14.09
N ARG A 108 -44.53 7.80 -14.49
CA ARG A 108 -44.23 8.76 -15.57
C ARG A 108 -43.32 8.18 -16.66
N LEU A 109 -43.17 6.85 -16.74
CA LEU A 109 -42.21 6.20 -17.63
C LEU A 109 -42.81 4.94 -18.28
N TRP A 110 -42.75 4.88 -19.62
CA TRP A 110 -43.33 3.80 -20.41
C TRP A 110 -42.36 3.28 -21.46
N ILE A 111 -42.53 2.01 -21.81
CA ILE A 111 -41.98 1.39 -23.01
C ILE A 111 -43.13 1.21 -24.00
N LEU A 112 -42.97 1.75 -25.19
CA LEU A 112 -43.96 1.74 -26.26
C LEU A 112 -43.44 0.92 -27.44
N GLN A 113 -44.25 0.01 -27.97
CA GLN A 113 -43.94 -0.80 -29.14
C GLN A 113 -44.33 -0.05 -30.42
N ALA A 114 -43.36 0.19 -31.30
CA ALA A 114 -43.59 0.63 -32.68
C ALA A 114 -43.64 -0.58 -33.63
N ARG A 115 -44.01 -0.34 -34.89
CA ARG A 115 -44.07 -1.42 -35.90
C ARG A 115 -42.68 -1.94 -36.33
N ASP A 116 -41.67 -1.08 -36.31
CA ASP A 116 -40.30 -1.37 -36.76
C ASP A 116 -39.31 -0.36 -36.12
N VAL A 117 -38.00 -0.55 -36.32
CA VAL A 117 -36.95 0.29 -35.72
C VAL A 117 -37.01 1.73 -36.24
N ARG A 118 -37.35 1.92 -37.52
CA ARG A 118 -37.48 3.24 -38.13
C ARG A 118 -38.64 4.02 -37.50
N ALA A 119 -39.80 3.39 -37.37
CA ALA A 119 -40.98 3.99 -36.76
C ALA A 119 -40.72 4.34 -35.29
N ALA A 120 -39.94 3.52 -34.57
CA ALA A 120 -39.51 3.85 -33.22
C ALA A 120 -38.62 5.10 -33.19
N ALA A 121 -37.62 5.21 -34.08
CA ALA A 121 -36.76 6.38 -34.18
C ALA A 121 -37.52 7.66 -34.58
N GLU A 122 -38.40 7.58 -35.58
CA GLU A 122 -39.22 8.71 -36.04
C GLU A 122 -40.18 9.19 -34.94
N ALA A 123 -40.86 8.26 -34.26
CA ALA A 123 -41.79 8.60 -33.19
C ALA A 123 -41.07 9.15 -31.96
N ALA A 124 -39.93 8.57 -31.56
CA ALA A 124 -39.12 9.06 -30.45
C ALA A 124 -38.60 10.48 -30.72
N ALA A 125 -38.10 10.76 -31.93
CA ALA A 125 -37.62 12.10 -32.30
C ALA A 125 -38.75 13.14 -32.32
N ALA A 126 -39.95 12.75 -32.74
CA ALA A 126 -41.12 13.64 -32.71
C ALA A 126 -41.58 13.92 -31.27
N LEU A 127 -41.66 12.88 -30.42
CA LEU A 127 -42.03 13.02 -29.01
C LEU A 127 -41.01 13.85 -28.22
N ALA A 128 -39.72 13.74 -28.56
CA ALA A 128 -38.64 14.52 -27.96
C ALA A 128 -38.81 16.03 -28.12
N GLY A 129 -39.52 16.49 -29.16
CA GLY A 129 -39.78 17.91 -29.41
C GLY A 129 -40.91 18.51 -28.57
N ARG A 130 -41.59 17.72 -27.73
CA ARG A 130 -42.73 18.19 -26.95
C ARG A 130 -42.33 18.84 -25.64
N SER A 131 -43.07 19.89 -25.28
CA SER A 131 -43.02 20.44 -23.93
C SER A 131 -43.46 19.39 -22.90
N GLY A 132 -42.67 19.21 -21.84
CA GLY A 132 -42.95 18.28 -20.75
C GLY A 132 -42.47 16.84 -20.98
N VAL A 133 -41.90 16.50 -22.14
CA VAL A 133 -41.24 15.21 -22.37
C VAL A 133 -39.78 15.30 -21.93
N GLU A 134 -39.39 14.49 -20.95
CA GLU A 134 -38.02 14.45 -20.42
C GLU A 134 -37.18 13.39 -21.12
N VAL A 135 -37.79 12.27 -21.50
CA VAL A 135 -37.14 11.15 -22.18
C VAL A 135 -38.01 10.69 -23.35
N ALA A 136 -37.45 10.60 -24.55
CA ALA A 136 -38.09 10.00 -25.71
C ALA A 136 -37.00 9.45 -26.64
N VAL A 137 -36.62 8.19 -26.40
CA VAL A 137 -35.54 7.49 -27.10
C VAL A 137 -36.00 6.12 -27.58
N PRO A 138 -35.52 5.60 -28.72
CA PRO A 138 -35.63 4.18 -29.00
C PRO A 138 -34.91 3.36 -27.93
N VAL A 139 -35.37 2.15 -27.65
CA VAL A 139 -34.63 1.20 -26.81
C VAL A 139 -33.32 0.88 -27.52
N MET A 140 -32.21 0.99 -26.80
CA MET A 140 -30.86 0.88 -27.35
C MET A 140 -30.11 -0.32 -26.75
N ARG A 141 -29.39 -1.06 -27.60
CA ARG A 141 -28.23 -1.87 -27.19
C ARG A 141 -26.98 -1.01 -27.36
N ARG A 142 -26.23 -0.86 -26.27
CA ARG A 142 -24.94 -0.18 -26.25
C ARG A 142 -23.82 -1.22 -26.13
N SER A 143 -22.74 -1.01 -26.87
CA SER A 143 -21.50 -1.73 -26.57
C SER A 143 -20.91 -1.07 -25.32
N LEU A 144 -20.92 -1.80 -24.21
CA LEU A 144 -20.15 -1.45 -23.03
C LEU A 144 -18.92 -2.36 -23.04
N ALA A 145 -17.74 -1.79 -22.79
CA ALA A 145 -16.58 -2.62 -22.51
C ALA A 145 -16.86 -3.40 -21.23
N GLN A 146 -16.60 -4.70 -21.22
CA GLN A 146 -16.34 -5.38 -19.97
C GLN A 146 -14.99 -4.86 -19.49
N HIS A 147 -14.96 -4.16 -18.35
CA HIS A 147 -13.68 -3.82 -17.73
C HIS A 147 -12.97 -5.14 -17.43
N LEU A 148 -11.84 -5.38 -18.10
CA LEU A 148 -10.91 -6.39 -17.61
C LEU A 148 -10.50 -5.91 -16.21
N PRO A 149 -10.70 -6.66 -15.13
CA PRO A 149 -10.23 -6.23 -13.80
C PRO A 149 -8.70 -6.22 -13.71
N PHE A 150 -8.01 -6.80 -14.69
CA PHE A 150 -6.57 -6.92 -14.75
C PHE A 150 -6.07 -6.34 -16.08
N GLY A 151 -5.28 -5.26 -16.02
CA GLY A 151 -4.77 -4.58 -17.20
C GLY A 151 -3.71 -5.42 -17.93
N PRO A 152 -3.52 -5.20 -19.24
CA PRO A 152 -2.40 -5.83 -19.96
C PRO A 152 -1.07 -5.38 -19.35
N ARG A 153 -0.03 -6.21 -19.49
CA ARG A 153 1.35 -5.73 -19.24
C ARG A 153 1.62 -4.57 -20.18
N LEU A 154 2.33 -3.56 -19.67
CA LEU A 154 2.79 -2.48 -20.50
C LEU A 154 3.89 -3.01 -21.45
N ASN A 155 4.05 -2.35 -22.59
CA ASN A 155 4.87 -2.87 -23.70
C ASN A 155 6.36 -2.53 -23.58
N ASP A 156 6.79 -2.08 -22.39
CA ASP A 156 8.14 -1.59 -22.10
C ASP A 156 9.12 -2.77 -22.00
N PRO A 157 10.27 -2.73 -22.71
CA PRO A 157 11.18 -3.88 -22.84
C PRO A 157 11.70 -4.47 -21.52
N TYR A 158 11.82 -3.66 -20.46
CA TYR A 158 12.35 -4.08 -19.16
C TYR A 158 11.27 -4.29 -18.09
N PHE A 159 9.98 -4.19 -18.44
CA PHE A 159 8.88 -4.38 -17.49
C PHE A 159 8.95 -5.71 -16.73
N THR A 160 9.26 -6.81 -17.42
CA THR A 160 9.36 -8.15 -16.80
C THR A 160 10.54 -8.30 -15.85
N SER A 161 11.47 -7.35 -15.84
CA SER A 161 12.57 -7.29 -14.87
C SER A 161 12.23 -6.44 -13.64
N GLN A 162 11.11 -5.72 -13.64
CA GLN A 162 10.62 -4.91 -12.53
C GLN A 162 9.78 -5.77 -11.56
N TRP A 163 10.46 -6.63 -10.81
CA TRP A 163 9.79 -7.51 -9.83
C TRP A 163 8.93 -6.76 -8.82
N HIS A 164 9.26 -5.50 -8.52
CA HIS A 164 8.47 -4.64 -7.65
C HIS A 164 7.06 -4.33 -8.19
N LEU A 165 6.87 -4.35 -9.52
CA LEU A 165 5.56 -4.21 -10.16
C LEU A 165 4.88 -5.56 -10.36
N GLU A 166 5.63 -6.62 -10.67
CA GLU A 166 5.10 -7.97 -10.88
C GLU A 166 6.13 -9.05 -10.49
N ASN A 167 5.95 -9.69 -9.33
CA ASN A 167 6.90 -10.67 -8.77
C ASN A 167 6.40 -12.09 -8.99
N ARG A 168 6.63 -12.59 -10.20
CA ARG A 168 6.04 -13.83 -10.69
C ARG A 168 7.04 -14.69 -11.45
N GLU A 169 6.82 -15.99 -11.43
CA GLU A 169 7.48 -16.95 -12.30
C GLU A 169 6.98 -16.83 -13.76
N ALA A 170 7.68 -17.52 -14.67
CA ALA A 170 7.32 -17.54 -16.09
C ALA A 170 5.90 -18.07 -16.36
N ASP A 171 5.36 -18.93 -15.49
CA ASP A 171 3.99 -19.46 -15.58
C ASP A 171 2.93 -18.53 -14.95
N GLY A 172 3.37 -17.38 -14.39
CA GLY A 172 2.52 -16.38 -13.74
C GLY A 172 2.24 -16.65 -12.26
N THR A 173 2.78 -17.72 -11.68
CA THR A 173 2.70 -17.97 -10.24
C THR A 173 3.38 -16.85 -9.46
N ARG A 174 2.68 -16.31 -8.47
CA ARG A 174 3.23 -15.28 -7.57
C ARG A 174 4.22 -15.90 -6.60
N VAL A 175 5.42 -15.32 -6.49
CA VAL A 175 6.50 -15.86 -5.64
C VAL A 175 6.89 -14.96 -4.48
N GLY A 176 6.31 -13.78 -4.39
CA GLY A 176 6.53 -12.85 -3.31
C GLY A 176 5.66 -11.61 -3.43
N PRO A 177 5.97 -10.56 -2.66
CA PRO A 177 5.32 -9.28 -2.80
C PRO A 177 5.57 -8.63 -4.17
N ASP A 178 4.54 -7.94 -4.65
CA ASP A 178 4.57 -6.92 -5.70
C ASP A 178 3.54 -5.83 -5.35
N LEU A 179 3.58 -4.69 -6.03
CA LEU A 179 2.59 -3.63 -5.86
C LEU A 179 1.25 -3.92 -6.56
N ASN A 180 1.14 -4.99 -7.34
CA ASN A 180 -0.05 -5.35 -8.12
C ASN A 180 -0.72 -4.17 -8.88
N PRO A 181 0.00 -3.40 -9.72
CA PRO A 181 -0.52 -2.17 -10.32
C PRO A 181 -1.41 -2.40 -11.56
N ARG A 182 -1.40 -3.60 -12.14
CA ARG A 182 -2.09 -3.88 -13.40
C ARG A 182 -3.61 -3.71 -13.30
N GLY A 183 -4.23 -4.07 -12.18
CA GLY A 183 -5.65 -3.83 -11.97
C GLY A 183 -5.95 -2.33 -11.83
N ALA A 184 -5.13 -1.60 -11.07
CA ALA A 184 -5.21 -0.14 -10.95
C ALA A 184 -5.17 0.57 -12.32
N TRP A 185 -4.26 0.16 -13.21
CA TRP A 185 -4.08 0.74 -14.55
C TRP A 185 -5.26 0.59 -15.50
N THR A 186 -6.25 -0.23 -15.15
CA THR A 186 -7.53 -0.31 -15.88
C THR A 186 -8.47 0.84 -15.55
N ALA A 187 -8.32 1.43 -14.37
CA ALA A 187 -9.09 2.57 -13.89
C ALA A 187 -8.31 3.89 -14.02
N THR A 188 -7.03 3.89 -13.64
CA THR A 188 -6.17 5.08 -13.73
C THR A 188 -4.68 4.72 -13.82
N ARG A 189 -3.91 5.58 -14.48
CA ARG A 189 -2.44 5.50 -14.58
C ARG A 189 -1.75 6.73 -13.95
N GLY A 190 -2.46 7.55 -13.18
CA GLY A 190 -1.91 8.75 -12.53
C GLY A 190 -2.11 10.06 -13.30
N THR A 191 -2.92 10.05 -14.36
CA THR A 191 -3.18 11.24 -15.20
C THR A 191 -3.70 12.42 -14.39
N GLY A 192 -3.14 13.61 -14.66
CA GLY A 192 -3.55 14.87 -14.02
C GLY A 192 -2.94 15.13 -12.64
N VAL A 193 -2.14 14.19 -12.12
CA VAL A 193 -1.41 14.35 -10.85
C VAL A 193 0.05 14.65 -11.15
N VAL A 194 0.64 15.62 -10.44
CA VAL A 194 2.07 15.93 -10.52
C VAL A 194 2.77 15.53 -9.22
N ILE A 195 3.89 14.81 -9.35
CA ILE A 195 4.79 14.42 -8.26
C ILE A 195 6.05 15.30 -8.33
N GLY A 196 6.37 16.01 -7.24
CA GLY A 196 7.65 16.70 -7.05
C GLY A 196 8.71 15.74 -6.53
N ILE A 197 9.80 15.55 -7.28
CA ILE A 197 10.93 14.70 -6.88
C ILE A 197 12.01 15.61 -6.27
N ALA A 198 11.98 15.76 -4.94
CA ALA A 198 12.91 16.58 -4.17
C ALA A 198 14.20 15.80 -3.87
N ASP A 199 15.22 15.99 -4.71
CA ASP A 199 16.42 15.15 -4.73
C ASP A 199 17.65 15.92 -5.29
N ASP A 200 18.62 15.24 -5.89
CA ASP A 200 19.74 15.83 -6.64
C ASP A 200 19.36 16.33 -8.05
N GLY A 201 18.05 16.30 -8.36
CA GLY A 201 17.44 16.61 -9.65
C GLY A 201 17.52 15.44 -10.64
N PHE A 202 16.51 15.30 -11.51
CA PHE A 202 16.48 14.24 -12.53
C PHE A 202 16.62 14.76 -13.97
N GLU A 203 17.14 13.90 -14.85
CA GLU A 203 17.35 14.18 -16.29
C GLU A 203 15.99 14.26 -17.02
N THR A 204 15.45 15.47 -17.13
CA THR A 204 14.11 15.75 -17.70
C THR A 204 14.00 15.43 -19.20
N ASP A 205 15.11 15.20 -19.88
CA ASP A 205 15.20 14.77 -21.28
C ASP A 205 15.56 13.28 -21.43
N HIS A 206 15.61 12.53 -20.31
CA HIS A 206 15.73 11.06 -20.36
C HIS A 206 14.60 10.47 -21.22
N PRO A 207 14.87 9.54 -22.16
CA PRO A 207 13.87 9.03 -23.11
C PRO A 207 12.58 8.52 -22.44
N ASP A 208 12.71 7.96 -21.25
CA ASP A 208 11.61 7.38 -20.48
C ASP A 208 10.95 8.34 -19.45
N LEU A 209 11.54 9.52 -19.23
CA LEU A 209 11.02 10.54 -18.29
C LEU A 209 10.53 11.80 -18.98
N ALA A 210 10.95 12.05 -20.23
CA ALA A 210 10.70 13.31 -20.93
C ALA A 210 9.20 13.64 -21.08
N ALA A 211 8.35 12.64 -21.32
CA ALA A 211 6.91 12.84 -21.40
C ALA A 211 6.31 13.24 -20.04
N ALA A 212 6.70 12.54 -18.97
CA ALA A 212 6.27 12.85 -17.61
C ALA A 212 6.77 14.25 -17.16
N ALA A 213 8.00 14.61 -17.50
CA ALA A 213 8.56 15.95 -17.25
C ALA A 213 7.78 17.04 -18.00
N ALA A 214 7.42 16.80 -19.26
CA ALA A 214 6.66 17.75 -20.07
C ALA A 214 5.27 18.05 -19.47
N LEU A 215 4.64 17.08 -18.80
CA LEU A 215 3.37 17.28 -18.08
C LEU A 215 3.51 18.20 -16.86
N ALA A 216 4.73 18.39 -16.35
CA ALA A 216 5.05 19.27 -15.22
C ALA A 216 5.81 20.55 -15.66
N THR A 217 5.66 20.96 -16.92
CA THR A 217 6.33 22.15 -17.46
C THR A 217 6.08 23.39 -16.58
N GLY A 218 7.17 24.07 -16.20
CA GLY A 218 7.12 25.24 -15.32
C GLY A 218 7.01 24.93 -13.82
N LEU A 219 7.14 23.66 -13.43
CA LEU A 219 7.19 23.21 -12.04
C LEU A 219 8.56 22.67 -11.62
N HIS A 220 9.51 22.52 -12.55
CA HIS A 220 10.89 22.17 -12.21
C HIS A 220 11.60 23.35 -11.52
N TYR A 221 12.50 23.04 -10.58
CA TYR A 221 13.19 24.07 -9.82
C TYR A 221 14.52 23.56 -9.24
N ASP A 222 15.53 24.42 -9.21
CA ASP A 222 16.79 24.21 -8.50
C ASP A 222 16.80 25.11 -7.26
N PHE A 223 16.49 24.51 -6.11
CA PHE A 223 16.44 25.19 -4.81
C PHE A 223 17.82 25.55 -4.28
N THR A 224 18.87 24.82 -4.71
CA THR A 224 20.26 25.15 -4.33
C THR A 224 20.70 26.50 -4.90
N ARG A 225 20.12 26.91 -6.03
CA ARG A 225 20.46 28.17 -6.73
C ARG A 225 19.31 29.17 -6.82
N GLY A 226 18.10 28.81 -6.42
CA GLY A 226 16.91 29.64 -6.59
C GLY A 226 16.56 29.89 -8.06
N SER A 227 16.62 28.84 -8.89
CA SER A 227 16.49 28.93 -10.35
C SER A 227 15.37 28.03 -10.86
N ALA A 228 14.60 28.49 -11.84
CA ALA A 228 13.59 27.66 -12.53
C ALA A 228 14.20 26.67 -13.54
N THR A 229 15.52 26.72 -13.76
CA THR A 229 16.22 25.77 -14.62
C THR A 229 16.51 24.50 -13.82
N ALA A 230 15.94 23.37 -14.22
CA ALA A 230 16.21 22.07 -13.63
C ALA A 230 17.71 21.73 -13.77
N ALA A 231 18.41 21.62 -12.64
CA ALA A 231 19.76 21.09 -12.59
C ALA A 231 19.72 19.59 -12.25
N VAL A 232 20.75 18.86 -12.67
CA VAL A 232 20.93 17.43 -12.37
C VAL A 232 22.36 17.25 -11.86
N TYR A 233 22.48 17.00 -10.56
CA TYR A 233 23.78 16.93 -9.88
C TYR A 233 24.27 15.49 -9.68
N GLY A 234 23.37 14.53 -9.56
CA GLY A 234 23.68 13.11 -9.44
C GLY A 234 22.66 12.23 -10.16
N GLY A 235 22.74 10.92 -9.91
CA GLY A 235 21.86 9.91 -10.52
C GLY A 235 20.68 9.49 -9.65
N HIS A 236 20.69 9.85 -8.37
CA HIS A 236 19.73 9.36 -7.39
C HIS A 236 18.30 9.80 -7.75
N GLY A 237 18.10 11.10 -8.01
CA GLY A 237 16.82 11.66 -8.42
C GLY A 237 16.28 11.08 -9.72
N THR A 238 17.15 10.66 -10.64
CA THR A 238 16.74 10.01 -11.90
C THR A 238 16.21 8.59 -11.66
N CYS A 239 16.84 7.81 -10.77
CA CYS A 239 16.31 6.50 -10.35
C CYS A 239 14.99 6.61 -9.60
N VAL A 240 14.90 7.58 -8.68
CA VAL A 240 13.69 7.88 -7.90
C VAL A 240 12.52 8.29 -8.81
N ALA A 241 12.77 9.16 -9.79
CA ALA A 241 11.77 9.59 -10.76
C ALA A 241 11.21 8.42 -11.58
N GLY A 242 12.08 7.49 -12.02
CA GLY A 242 11.68 6.31 -12.78
C GLY A 242 10.74 5.39 -12.02
N LEU A 243 11.05 5.11 -10.75
CA LEU A 243 10.23 4.26 -9.89
C LEU A 243 8.84 4.88 -9.65
N ALA A 244 8.78 6.21 -9.46
CA ALA A 244 7.52 6.90 -9.25
C ALA A 244 6.63 6.92 -10.51
N GLY A 245 7.22 7.26 -11.67
CA GLY A 245 6.42 7.60 -12.85
C GLY A 245 7.17 7.61 -14.18
N ALA A 246 8.15 6.72 -14.41
CA ALA A 246 8.62 6.47 -15.78
C ALA A 246 7.44 6.17 -16.71
N THR A 247 7.51 6.69 -17.94
CA THR A 247 6.38 6.67 -18.87
C THR A 247 6.19 5.26 -19.40
N GLY A 248 5.23 4.52 -18.88
CA GLY A 248 4.92 3.18 -19.38
C GLY A 248 4.11 3.18 -20.68
N ASP A 249 4.08 2.02 -21.35
CA ASP A 249 3.36 1.76 -22.61
C ASP A 249 3.91 2.54 -23.82
N ASN A 250 5.18 2.96 -23.76
CA ASN A 250 5.83 3.78 -24.79
C ASN A 250 6.85 3.01 -25.65
N ARG A 251 7.07 1.71 -25.36
CA ARG A 251 8.07 0.80 -25.95
C ARG A 251 9.52 1.17 -25.65
N VAL A 252 9.75 1.88 -24.56
CA VAL A 252 11.06 2.32 -24.08
C VAL A 252 11.21 1.80 -22.66
N GLY A 253 12.40 1.33 -22.30
CA GLY A 253 12.77 1.21 -20.90
C GLY A 253 11.83 0.42 -19.99
N VAL A 254 11.40 1.11 -18.95
CA VAL A 254 10.68 0.63 -17.77
C VAL A 254 9.34 1.36 -17.63
N SER A 255 8.55 0.99 -16.63
CA SER A 255 7.38 1.78 -16.20
C SER A 255 7.54 2.22 -14.75
N GLY A 256 7.09 3.42 -14.42
CA GLY A 256 6.85 3.79 -13.03
C GLY A 256 5.53 3.20 -12.51
N VAL A 257 5.25 3.39 -11.23
CA VAL A 257 3.95 2.98 -10.66
C VAL A 257 2.79 3.81 -11.21
N ALA A 258 3.00 5.12 -11.41
CA ALA A 258 2.05 6.04 -12.02
C ALA A 258 2.53 6.51 -13.41
N PRO A 259 2.45 5.65 -14.45
CA PRO A 259 3.11 5.90 -15.73
C PRO A 259 2.54 7.05 -16.57
N ALA A 260 1.41 7.64 -16.14
CA ALA A 260 0.81 8.81 -16.79
C ALA A 260 0.79 10.06 -15.89
N ALA A 261 1.48 10.04 -14.76
CA ALA A 261 1.66 11.22 -13.89
C ALA A 261 2.69 12.19 -14.48
N GLY A 262 2.58 13.47 -14.09
CA GLY A 262 3.63 14.45 -14.33
C GLY A 262 4.71 14.39 -13.26
N LEU A 263 5.97 14.63 -13.64
CA LEU A 263 7.11 14.64 -12.71
C LEU A 263 7.82 16.00 -12.73
N ALA A 264 7.86 16.68 -11.58
CA ALA A 264 8.62 17.91 -11.40
C ALA A 264 10.01 17.60 -10.82
N SER A 265 11.06 18.15 -11.41
CA SER A 265 12.45 17.90 -11.04
C SER A 265 12.89 18.99 -10.08
N TRP A 266 13.15 18.62 -8.82
CA TRP A 266 13.52 19.55 -7.77
C TRP A 266 14.91 19.22 -7.24
N ALA A 267 15.91 20.03 -7.59
CA ALA A 267 17.26 19.90 -7.06
C ALA A 267 17.37 20.62 -5.71
N ILE A 268 17.54 19.84 -4.64
CA ILE A 268 17.79 20.30 -3.27
C ILE A 268 19.18 19.93 -2.76
N PHE A 269 19.86 18.98 -3.40
CA PHE A 269 21.27 18.70 -3.16
C PHE A 269 22.12 19.29 -4.25
N ASP A 270 23.25 19.90 -3.90
CA ASP A 270 24.17 20.45 -4.89
C ASP A 270 25.18 19.39 -5.39
N ARG A 271 26.13 19.80 -6.24
CA ARG A 271 27.14 18.91 -6.81
C ARG A 271 28.13 18.31 -5.81
N PHE A 272 28.14 18.78 -4.57
CA PHE A 272 28.99 18.30 -3.49
C PHE A 272 28.22 17.40 -2.52
N GLY A 273 26.90 17.27 -2.71
CA GLY A 273 26.02 16.52 -1.82
C GLY A 273 25.50 17.35 -0.65
N ASP A 274 25.73 18.66 -0.63
CA ASP A 274 25.21 19.54 0.40
C ASP A 274 23.74 19.87 0.11
N ILE A 275 22.89 19.75 1.14
CA ILE A 275 21.47 20.11 1.04
C ILE A 275 21.30 21.65 1.02
N ALA A 276 20.27 22.13 0.33
CA ALA A 276 19.88 23.53 0.29
C ALA A 276 19.61 24.09 1.70
N SER A 277 19.75 25.41 1.86
CA SER A 277 19.50 26.07 3.15
C SER A 277 18.05 25.91 3.61
N ASP A 278 17.81 26.08 4.91
CA ASP A 278 16.47 26.04 5.51
C ASP A 278 15.45 26.96 4.84
N GLU A 279 15.83 28.19 4.46
CA GLU A 279 14.99 29.10 3.67
C GLU A 279 14.59 28.49 2.31
N ARG A 280 15.50 27.77 1.65
CA ARG A 280 15.25 27.12 0.36
C ARG A 280 14.46 25.84 0.50
N LEU A 281 14.63 25.10 1.59
CA LEU A 281 13.80 23.95 1.90
C LEU A 281 12.37 24.36 2.27
N MET A 282 12.20 25.48 2.99
CA MET A 282 10.90 26.13 3.20
C MET A 282 10.23 26.47 1.86
N ASP A 283 10.94 27.15 0.95
CA ASP A 283 10.46 27.43 -0.41
C ASP A 283 10.06 26.15 -1.17
N MET A 284 10.81 25.06 -1.00
CA MET A 284 10.56 23.76 -1.64
C MET A 284 9.27 23.11 -1.18
N PHE A 285 9.04 23.04 0.14
CA PHE A 285 7.80 22.47 0.67
C PHE A 285 6.56 23.24 0.20
N GLU A 286 6.68 24.57 0.06
CA GLU A 286 5.60 25.44 -0.41
C GLU A 286 5.56 25.62 -1.94
N HIS A 287 6.49 25.01 -2.67
CA HIS A 287 6.61 25.20 -4.10
C HIS A 287 5.40 24.62 -4.83
N ARG A 288 4.57 25.52 -5.37
CA ARG A 288 3.46 25.15 -6.27
C ARG A 288 2.52 24.12 -5.65
N ILE A 289 2.25 24.22 -4.35
CA ILE A 289 1.42 23.28 -3.56
C ILE A 289 -0.04 23.17 -4.02
N GLN A 290 -0.48 23.98 -4.99
CA GLN A 290 -1.78 23.82 -5.64
C GLN A 290 -1.71 22.92 -6.88
N GLU A 291 -0.54 22.84 -7.54
CA GLU A 291 -0.33 22.02 -8.74
C GLU A 291 0.43 20.72 -8.45
N VAL A 292 1.39 20.75 -7.52
CA VAL A 292 2.12 19.55 -7.09
C VAL A 292 1.36 18.88 -5.96
N ALA A 293 0.81 17.71 -6.26
CA ALA A 293 -0.10 17.01 -5.36
C ALA A 293 0.61 16.05 -4.41
N VAL A 294 1.77 15.52 -4.83
CA VAL A 294 2.61 14.58 -4.09
C VAL A 294 4.04 15.09 -4.10
N GLN A 295 4.73 15.06 -2.96
CA GLN A 295 6.17 15.31 -2.87
C GLN A 295 6.87 14.05 -2.40
N ASN A 296 7.85 13.59 -3.17
CA ASN A 296 8.71 12.48 -2.80
C ASN A 296 10.01 13.03 -2.21
N HIS A 297 10.36 12.53 -1.02
CA HIS A 297 11.58 12.89 -0.30
C HIS A 297 12.35 11.62 0.08
N SER A 298 13.19 11.16 -0.84
CA SER A 298 14.08 10.01 -0.66
C SER A 298 15.40 10.42 0.03
N TRP A 299 15.28 11.12 1.14
CA TRP A 299 16.38 11.65 1.95
C TRP A 299 15.94 11.79 3.40
N GLY A 300 16.90 11.83 4.32
CA GLY A 300 16.63 11.93 5.76
C GLY A 300 17.92 12.05 6.56
N ASN A 301 17.82 11.80 7.86
CA ASN A 301 18.95 11.85 8.78
C ASN A 301 20.03 10.82 8.41
N ALA A 302 21.30 11.16 8.67
CA ALA A 302 22.47 10.36 8.37
C ALA A 302 23.13 9.74 9.62
N ASP A 303 22.63 10.04 10.82
CA ASP A 303 23.17 9.55 12.08
C ASP A 303 22.06 9.09 13.06
N THR A 304 22.46 8.72 14.27
CA THR A 304 21.54 8.28 15.32
C THR A 304 21.01 9.42 16.19
N ALA A 305 21.45 10.67 16.00
CA ALA A 305 21.01 11.79 16.82
C ALA A 305 19.58 12.25 16.45
N LEU A 306 18.94 13.00 17.35
CA LEU A 306 17.64 13.60 17.03
C LEU A 306 17.80 14.73 16.02
N TYR A 307 17.13 14.60 14.88
CA TYR A 307 17.20 15.58 13.81
C TYR A 307 15.82 16.21 13.55
N ALA A 308 15.60 17.41 14.10
CA ALA A 308 14.38 18.18 13.88
C ALA A 308 14.45 18.98 12.57
N PRO A 309 13.34 19.10 11.80
CA PRO A 309 13.19 20.19 10.85
C PRO A 309 13.38 21.54 11.56
N SER A 310 13.99 22.50 10.87
CA SER A 310 14.07 23.89 11.30
C SER A 310 12.68 24.48 11.49
N ALA A 311 12.59 25.60 12.20
CA ALA A 311 11.30 26.29 12.40
C ALA A 311 10.67 26.73 11.07
N LEU A 312 11.48 27.05 10.06
CA LEU A 312 11.01 27.40 8.71
C LEU A 312 10.44 26.18 7.98
N GLU A 313 11.17 25.07 7.99
CA GLU A 313 10.75 23.81 7.37
C GLU A 313 9.49 23.26 8.04
N ALA A 314 9.42 23.24 9.37
CA ALA A 314 8.25 22.77 10.11
C ALA A 314 6.98 23.60 9.80
N ALA A 315 7.14 24.92 9.64
CA ALA A 315 6.05 25.80 9.23
C ALA A 315 5.62 25.54 7.78
N ALA A 316 6.58 25.33 6.87
CA ALA A 316 6.32 25.05 5.46
C ALA A 316 5.65 23.69 5.24
N ILE A 317 6.07 22.65 5.98
CA ILE A 317 5.38 21.35 6.02
C ILE A 317 3.93 21.54 6.45
N GLY A 318 3.68 22.36 7.49
CA GLY A 318 2.33 22.73 7.89
C GLY A 318 1.55 23.43 6.78
N ASN A 319 2.14 24.42 6.12
CA ASN A 319 1.48 25.13 5.02
C ASN A 319 1.17 24.21 3.81
N ALA A 320 2.07 23.29 3.46
CA ALA A 320 1.86 22.32 2.39
C ALA A 320 0.67 21.39 2.69
N VAL A 321 0.51 20.96 3.93
CA VAL A 321 -0.59 20.09 4.38
C VAL A 321 -1.89 20.86 4.59
N ASP A 322 -1.84 22.06 5.16
CA ASP A 322 -3.05 22.82 5.53
C ASP A 322 -3.63 23.61 4.34
N ARG A 323 -2.79 24.04 3.39
CA ARG A 323 -3.20 24.93 2.28
C ARG A 323 -3.08 24.27 0.92
N GLY A 324 -2.22 23.26 0.78
CA GLY A 324 -1.99 22.59 -0.50
C GLY A 324 -3.25 21.91 -1.03
N ARG A 325 -3.34 21.80 -2.36
CA ARG A 325 -4.49 21.19 -3.06
C ARG A 325 -5.85 21.73 -2.58
N GLU A 326 -5.96 23.05 -2.44
CA GLU A 326 -7.15 23.77 -1.95
C GLU A 326 -7.56 23.36 -0.51
N GLY A 327 -6.59 23.05 0.34
CA GLY A 327 -6.81 22.62 1.74
C GLY A 327 -6.99 21.12 1.93
N ARG A 328 -6.85 20.31 0.87
CA ARG A 328 -6.82 18.84 0.97
C ARG A 328 -5.47 18.30 1.46
N GLY A 329 -4.43 19.11 1.31
CA GLY A 329 -3.06 18.82 1.72
C GLY A 329 -2.27 18.07 0.66
N VAL A 330 -1.02 18.51 0.48
CA VAL A 330 -0.01 17.80 -0.31
C VAL A 330 0.33 16.48 0.39
N ILE A 331 0.48 15.41 -0.40
CA ILE A 331 0.92 14.11 0.12
C ILE A 331 2.45 14.13 0.23
N LEU A 332 2.98 14.09 1.46
CA LEU A 332 4.42 14.07 1.71
C LEU A 332 4.87 12.61 1.93
N VAL A 333 5.69 12.07 1.04
CA VAL A 333 6.19 10.69 1.13
C VAL A 333 7.67 10.69 1.47
N ARG A 334 8.06 9.92 2.48
CA ARG A 334 9.39 9.93 3.10
C ARG A 334 9.99 8.53 3.17
N SER A 335 11.26 8.41 2.82
CA SER A 335 12.05 7.22 3.09
C SER A 335 12.24 7.02 4.60
N GLY A 336 12.14 5.78 5.08
CA GLY A 336 12.33 5.43 6.50
C GLY A 336 13.78 5.43 7.00
N GLY A 337 14.78 5.50 6.11
CA GLY A 337 16.20 5.47 6.48
C GLY A 337 16.85 4.10 6.29
N ASN A 338 18.19 4.10 6.17
CA ASN A 338 18.99 2.93 5.76
C ASN A 338 20.04 2.51 6.80
N GLY A 339 19.82 2.84 8.07
CA GLY A 339 20.84 2.70 9.12
C GLY A 339 20.54 1.66 10.19
N ARG A 340 19.79 0.60 9.91
CA ARG A 340 19.46 -0.42 10.93
C ARG A 340 20.71 -0.96 11.63
N ALA A 341 21.74 -1.36 10.89
CA ALA A 341 22.97 -1.91 11.46
C ALA A 341 23.71 -0.90 12.37
N TRP A 342 23.47 0.39 12.16
CA TRP A 342 23.98 1.51 12.96
C TRP A 342 23.00 1.94 14.06
N GLY A 343 21.95 1.18 14.34
CA GLY A 343 20.97 1.48 15.38
C GLY A 343 20.05 2.67 15.08
N MET A 344 20.01 3.16 13.83
CA MET A 344 19.13 4.27 13.48
C MET A 344 17.65 3.86 13.58
N ASP A 345 16.83 4.74 14.16
CA ASP A 345 15.39 4.60 14.29
C ASP A 345 14.67 5.72 13.53
N VAL A 346 13.61 5.40 12.79
CA VAL A 346 12.86 6.38 11.99
C VAL A 346 12.26 7.49 12.86
N ASN A 347 11.95 7.20 14.13
CA ASN A 347 11.44 8.20 15.05
C ASN A 347 12.45 9.28 15.46
N ASP A 348 13.74 9.09 15.19
CA ASP A 348 14.79 10.07 15.49
C ASP A 348 14.94 11.13 14.39
N ASP A 349 14.40 10.86 13.20
CA ASP A 349 14.33 11.82 12.11
C ASP A 349 12.94 12.49 12.09
N GLY A 350 12.90 13.79 12.37
CA GLY A 350 11.66 14.56 12.51
C GLY A 350 10.88 14.74 11.20
N TYR A 351 11.47 14.42 10.04
CA TYR A 351 10.79 14.48 8.75
C TYR A 351 9.85 13.28 8.50
N PRO A 352 10.30 12.01 8.50
CA PRO A 352 9.42 10.85 8.44
C PRO A 352 8.61 10.64 9.74
N ASN A 353 9.12 11.09 10.90
CA ASN A 353 8.37 11.03 12.16
C ASN A 353 7.18 12.02 12.22
N ASP A 354 7.04 12.97 11.29
CA ASP A 354 5.87 13.85 11.25
C ASP A 354 4.60 13.06 10.89
N PRO A 355 3.52 13.12 11.69
CA PRO A 355 2.29 12.34 11.47
C PRO A 355 1.48 12.82 10.25
N ARG A 356 1.93 13.87 9.57
CA ARG A 356 1.35 14.34 8.29
C ARG A 356 2.10 13.77 7.08
N ALA A 357 3.26 13.15 7.29
CA ALA A 357 4.01 12.46 6.26
C ALA A 357 3.65 10.96 6.21
N ILE A 358 4.01 10.32 5.11
CA ILE A 358 3.96 8.87 4.93
C ILE A 358 5.40 8.36 5.00
N ALA A 359 5.79 7.78 6.13
CA ALA A 359 7.09 7.13 6.30
C ALA A 359 7.06 5.71 5.73
N VAL A 360 8.03 5.40 4.87
CA VAL A 360 8.04 4.18 4.05
C VAL A 360 9.27 3.31 4.34
N ALA A 361 9.03 2.07 4.77
CA ALA A 361 10.07 1.05 4.95
C ALA A 361 10.43 0.34 3.65
N ALA A 362 11.57 -0.36 3.62
CA ALA A 362 12.02 -1.14 2.47
C ALA A 362 11.82 -2.64 2.67
N VAL A 363 11.18 -3.30 1.70
CA VAL A 363 10.84 -4.73 1.74
C VAL A 363 11.47 -5.45 0.55
N ARG A 364 12.09 -6.60 0.81
CA ARG A 364 12.77 -7.45 -0.16
C ARG A 364 11.79 -8.19 -1.06
N ARG A 365 12.35 -8.82 -2.08
CA ARG A 365 11.65 -9.68 -3.02
C ARG A 365 10.95 -10.89 -2.39
N ASP A 366 11.39 -11.34 -1.22
CA ASP A 366 10.78 -12.45 -0.49
C ASP A 366 9.78 -12.03 0.59
N GLY A 367 9.50 -10.72 0.73
CA GLY A 367 8.52 -10.20 1.69
C GLY A 367 9.08 -9.84 3.06
N ARG A 368 10.35 -10.14 3.33
CA ARG A 368 11.03 -9.67 4.54
C ARG A 368 11.49 -8.23 4.34
N VAL A 369 11.59 -7.46 5.42
CA VAL A 369 12.21 -6.13 5.39
C VAL A 369 13.71 -6.22 4.99
N THR A 370 14.23 -5.27 4.21
CA THR A 370 15.64 -5.24 3.79
C THR A 370 16.57 -5.05 4.98
N SER A 371 17.83 -5.49 4.87
CA SER A 371 18.76 -5.52 6.01
C SER A 371 19.06 -4.14 6.58
N TYR A 372 19.09 -3.13 5.72
CA TYR A 372 19.39 -1.74 6.08
C TYR A 372 18.18 -0.92 6.58
N SER A 373 16.93 -1.31 6.26
CA SER A 373 15.75 -0.47 6.55
C SER A 373 15.62 -0.19 8.04
N SER A 374 15.70 1.08 8.42
CA SER A 374 15.56 1.49 9.82
C SER A 374 14.16 1.17 10.36
N PRO A 375 14.04 0.59 11.56
CA PRO A 375 12.76 0.41 12.23
C PRO A 375 12.26 1.72 12.85
N GLY A 376 10.97 1.82 13.14
CA GLY A 376 10.37 2.93 13.87
C GLY A 376 8.87 2.78 14.04
N ALA A 377 8.31 3.34 15.11
CA ALA A 377 6.87 3.35 15.37
C ALA A 377 6.08 4.24 14.42
N CYS A 378 6.72 5.23 13.78
CA CYS A 378 6.09 6.17 12.85
C CYS A 378 5.91 5.61 11.42
N LEU A 379 6.49 4.45 11.09
CA LEU A 379 6.34 3.83 9.78
C LEU A 379 4.86 3.55 9.48
N LEU A 380 4.36 4.03 8.34
CA LEU A 380 2.98 3.77 7.93
C LEU A 380 2.89 2.50 7.08
N VAL A 381 3.72 2.37 6.05
CA VAL A 381 3.70 1.23 5.12
C VAL A 381 5.12 0.87 4.67
N GLY A 382 5.28 -0.30 4.07
CA GLY A 382 6.49 -0.70 3.35
C GLY A 382 6.31 -0.61 1.83
N ALA A 383 7.40 -0.52 1.09
CA ALA A 383 7.43 -0.74 -0.35
C ALA A 383 8.73 -1.40 -0.78
N LEU A 384 8.77 -1.88 -2.03
CA LEU A 384 9.77 -2.86 -2.44
C LEU A 384 11.13 -2.24 -2.74
N SER A 385 12.20 -2.91 -2.35
CA SER A 385 13.56 -2.48 -2.65
C SER A 385 14.52 -3.66 -2.70
N GLY A 386 15.66 -3.43 -3.34
CA GLY A 386 16.79 -4.35 -3.33
C GLY A 386 17.38 -4.51 -1.93
N ASP A 387 18.17 -5.56 -1.73
CA ASP A 387 18.94 -5.77 -0.50
C ASP A 387 20.43 -5.87 -0.83
N ASP A 388 21.28 -5.44 0.10
CA ASP A 388 22.74 -5.43 -0.07
C ASP A 388 23.42 -6.54 0.76
N ASP A 389 22.64 -7.47 1.31
CA ASP A 389 23.17 -8.65 1.99
C ASP A 389 23.77 -9.62 0.96
N ASP A 390 25.06 -9.93 1.12
CA ASP A 390 25.94 -10.76 0.25
C ASP A 390 25.45 -12.21 -0.04
N GLU A 391 24.20 -12.58 0.26
CA GLU A 391 23.70 -13.96 0.22
C GLU A 391 23.06 -14.41 -1.10
N GLY A 392 23.17 -13.65 -2.21
CA GLY A 392 22.61 -14.08 -3.49
C GLY A 392 22.90 -13.18 -4.70
N PRO A 393 22.39 -13.52 -5.91
CA PRO A 393 22.39 -12.60 -7.03
C PRO A 393 21.61 -11.33 -6.67
N SER A 394 22.13 -10.15 -7.04
CA SER A 394 21.51 -8.87 -6.70
C SER A 394 20.08 -8.74 -7.25
N ASP A 395 19.10 -8.67 -6.34
CA ASP A 395 17.68 -8.43 -6.61
C ASP A 395 17.33 -6.92 -6.58
N ASN A 396 18.32 -6.05 -6.85
CA ASN A 396 18.12 -4.61 -6.85
C ASN A 396 17.10 -4.14 -7.90
N LEU A 397 16.49 -2.98 -7.65
CA LEU A 397 15.42 -2.44 -8.47
C LEU A 397 15.94 -2.05 -9.87
N PHE A 398 15.17 -2.45 -10.88
CA PHE A 398 15.35 -2.00 -12.25
C PHE A 398 14.60 -0.67 -12.45
N THR A 399 15.31 0.42 -12.75
CA THR A 399 14.71 1.75 -12.97
C THR A 399 15.57 2.59 -13.93
N THR A 400 15.09 3.77 -14.31
CA THR A 400 15.85 4.76 -15.09
C THR A 400 17.13 5.17 -14.36
N ASP A 401 18.16 5.49 -15.10
CA ASP A 401 19.42 6.07 -14.61
C ASP A 401 19.81 7.21 -15.54
N ARG A 402 20.86 7.95 -15.22
CA ARG A 402 21.35 8.98 -16.13
C ARG A 402 21.77 8.36 -17.45
N VAL A 403 21.46 9.03 -18.56
CA VAL A 403 21.71 8.51 -19.91
C VAL A 403 23.20 8.26 -20.14
N GLY A 404 23.54 7.03 -20.54
CA GLY A 404 24.92 6.57 -20.72
C GLY A 404 25.64 6.32 -19.39
N ALA A 405 26.98 6.32 -19.40
CA ALA A 405 27.78 5.98 -18.21
C ALA A 405 27.89 7.11 -17.15
N ARG A 406 26.84 7.92 -16.96
CA ARG A 406 26.83 9.11 -16.10
C ARG A 406 26.23 8.87 -14.70
N GLY A 407 25.53 7.76 -14.53
CA GLY A 407 24.79 7.42 -13.31
C GLY A 407 25.38 6.23 -12.55
N TYR A 408 24.53 5.46 -11.87
CA TYR A 408 24.92 4.23 -11.15
C TYR A 408 25.48 3.18 -12.12
N ASN A 409 24.84 3.04 -13.27
CA ASN A 409 25.30 2.17 -14.33
C ASN A 409 26.39 2.86 -15.15
N THR A 410 27.64 2.57 -14.80
CA THR A 410 28.81 3.12 -15.50
C THR A 410 29.26 2.27 -16.70
N ARG A 411 28.52 1.20 -17.03
CA ARG A 411 28.89 0.25 -18.08
C ARG A 411 28.44 0.74 -19.45
N ALA A 412 29.20 0.38 -20.49
CA ALA A 412 28.87 0.68 -21.86
C ALA A 412 28.05 -0.45 -22.49
N TYR A 413 26.92 -0.11 -23.10
CA TYR A 413 26.05 -1.03 -23.83
C TYR A 413 25.89 -0.57 -25.28
N ALA A 414 25.58 -1.52 -26.17
CA ALA A 414 25.24 -1.23 -27.57
C ALA A 414 23.77 -0.81 -27.76
N ASP A 415 22.95 -1.03 -26.74
CA ASP A 415 21.53 -0.70 -26.66
C ASP A 415 21.29 0.35 -25.56
N ASP A 416 20.02 0.62 -25.22
CA ASP A 416 19.63 1.65 -24.26
C ASP A 416 19.83 1.25 -22.79
N ARG A 417 20.34 0.04 -22.48
CA ARG A 417 20.59 -0.40 -21.09
C ARG A 417 21.52 0.52 -20.30
N ALA A 418 22.38 1.27 -20.97
CA ALA A 418 23.23 2.26 -20.32
C ALA A 418 22.44 3.41 -19.67
N ASN A 419 21.14 3.54 -19.95
CA ASN A 419 20.26 4.55 -19.38
C ASN A 419 19.47 4.02 -18.17
N TYR A 420 19.77 2.81 -17.67
CA TYR A 420 19.00 2.18 -16.59
C TYR A 420 19.93 1.55 -15.55
N ALA A 421 19.48 1.56 -14.30
CA ALA A 421 20.10 0.89 -13.17
C ALA A 421 19.43 -0.48 -13.00
N PHE A 422 20.23 -1.57 -12.93
CA PHE A 422 19.73 -2.93 -12.72
C PHE A 422 20.85 -3.88 -12.24
N GLY A 423 20.47 -5.03 -11.69
CA GLY A 423 21.42 -6.03 -11.19
C GLY A 423 22.34 -5.44 -10.13
N ASP A 424 23.64 -5.71 -10.24
CA ASP A 424 24.65 -5.20 -9.29
C ASP A 424 24.88 -3.68 -9.36
N THR A 425 24.39 -3.01 -10.40
CA THR A 425 24.30 -1.53 -10.45
C THR A 425 22.87 -1.04 -10.27
N GLY A 426 21.96 -1.91 -9.80
CA GLY A 426 20.56 -1.62 -9.58
C GLY A 426 20.34 -0.71 -8.37
N PHE A 427 19.19 -0.05 -8.36
CA PHE A 427 18.85 0.91 -7.32
C PHE A 427 18.28 0.20 -6.09
N PHE A 428 18.61 0.66 -4.90
CA PHE A 428 18.13 0.11 -3.63
C PHE A 428 18.07 1.21 -2.56
N GLY A 429 17.78 0.83 -1.32
CA GLY A 429 17.54 1.75 -0.22
C GLY A 429 16.03 1.98 0.00
N THR A 430 15.68 2.56 1.15
CA THR A 430 14.33 3.13 1.36
C THR A 430 14.03 4.26 0.37
N SER A 431 15.07 4.83 -0.25
CA SER A 431 14.99 5.71 -1.43
C SER A 431 14.36 5.07 -2.66
N GLY A 432 14.41 3.74 -2.80
CA GLY A 432 13.69 2.99 -3.83
C GLY A 432 12.23 2.71 -3.47
N SER A 433 11.92 2.63 -2.18
CA SER A 433 10.57 2.34 -1.66
C SER A 433 9.66 3.57 -1.65
N ALA A 434 10.14 4.72 -1.17
CA ALA A 434 9.37 5.97 -1.13
C ALA A 434 8.75 6.39 -2.49
N PRO A 435 9.48 6.39 -3.62
CA PRO A 435 8.90 6.80 -4.91
C PRO A 435 7.79 5.88 -5.40
N GLN A 436 7.84 4.59 -5.04
CA GLN A 436 6.74 3.67 -5.37
C GLN A 436 5.47 4.10 -4.65
N VAL A 437 5.54 4.43 -3.35
CA VAL A 437 4.39 4.93 -2.58
C VAL A 437 3.93 6.30 -3.09
N ALA A 438 4.84 7.17 -3.53
CA ALA A 438 4.48 8.42 -4.19
C ALA A 438 3.70 8.18 -5.50
N GLY A 439 4.10 7.19 -6.28
CA GLY A 439 3.36 6.73 -7.45
C GLY A 439 1.97 6.15 -7.10
N LEU A 440 1.87 5.33 -6.05
CA LEU A 440 0.57 4.85 -5.56
C LEU A 440 -0.34 5.99 -5.12
N ALA A 441 0.18 6.98 -4.39
CA ALA A 441 -0.56 8.18 -4.02
C ALA A 441 -1.06 8.93 -5.28
N ALA A 442 -0.26 8.99 -6.34
CA ALA A 442 -0.70 9.58 -7.61
C ALA A 442 -1.80 8.77 -8.31
N LEU A 443 -1.76 7.42 -8.25
CA LEU A 443 -2.87 6.59 -8.71
C LEU A 443 -4.16 6.86 -7.92
N ILE A 444 -4.08 6.89 -6.59
CA ILE A 444 -5.22 7.17 -5.69
C ILE A 444 -5.83 8.54 -6.03
N LEU A 445 -5.00 9.59 -6.09
CA LEU A 445 -5.48 10.96 -6.37
C LEU A 445 -5.97 11.16 -7.79
N SER A 446 -5.45 10.41 -8.76
CA SER A 446 -5.96 10.44 -10.13
C SER A 446 -7.34 9.77 -10.23
N ALA A 447 -7.61 8.74 -9.43
CA ALA A 447 -8.94 8.13 -9.33
C ALA A 447 -9.95 9.06 -8.62
N ARG A 448 -9.53 9.74 -7.54
CA ARG A 448 -10.36 10.66 -6.75
C ARG A 448 -9.57 11.88 -6.27
N PRO A 449 -9.57 12.99 -7.04
CA PRO A 449 -8.79 14.18 -6.73
C PRO A 449 -9.21 14.94 -5.46
N GLU A 450 -10.40 14.65 -4.91
CA GLU A 450 -10.95 15.30 -3.73
C GLU A 450 -10.41 14.75 -2.41
N LEU A 451 -9.72 13.60 -2.42
CA LEU A 451 -9.19 12.95 -1.23
C LEU A 451 -8.08 13.80 -0.59
N GLY A 452 -8.14 13.95 0.74
CA GLY A 452 -7.14 14.62 1.54
C GLY A 452 -5.96 13.71 1.93
N TYR A 453 -4.94 14.28 2.57
CA TYR A 453 -3.75 13.51 2.92
C TYR A 453 -4.03 12.35 3.90
N ARG A 454 -4.96 12.53 4.84
CA ARG A 454 -5.40 11.49 5.77
C ARG A 454 -6.13 10.35 5.08
N ASP A 455 -6.92 10.66 4.05
CA ASP A 455 -7.60 9.66 3.23
C ASP A 455 -6.58 8.77 2.51
N VAL A 456 -5.56 9.39 1.91
CA VAL A 456 -4.49 8.64 1.22
C VAL A 456 -3.70 7.77 2.19
N GLN A 457 -3.34 8.27 3.38
CA GLN A 457 -2.69 7.47 4.43
C GLN A 457 -3.50 6.22 4.78
N GLN A 458 -4.82 6.38 4.99
CA GLN A 458 -5.68 5.28 5.41
C GLN A 458 -5.97 4.31 4.26
N ILE A 459 -6.15 4.78 3.02
CA ILE A 459 -6.29 3.90 1.85
C ILE A 459 -5.04 3.03 1.68
N LEU A 460 -3.85 3.61 1.81
CA LEU A 460 -2.58 2.86 1.74
C LEU A 460 -2.53 1.78 2.82
N LEU A 461 -2.83 2.15 4.07
CA LEU A 461 -2.92 1.22 5.20
C LEU A 461 -3.91 0.08 4.94
N HIS A 462 -5.14 0.37 4.52
CA HIS A 462 -6.17 -0.65 4.30
C HIS A 462 -5.88 -1.54 3.08
N SER A 463 -5.07 -1.06 2.14
CA SER A 463 -4.60 -1.85 0.99
C SER A 463 -3.32 -2.64 1.27
N ALA A 464 -2.72 -2.48 2.45
CA ALA A 464 -1.44 -3.10 2.80
C ALA A 464 -1.59 -4.53 3.33
N ARG A 465 -0.54 -5.32 3.11
CA ARG A 465 -0.39 -6.66 3.71
C ARG A 465 1.04 -6.98 4.10
N HIS A 466 1.17 -7.76 5.17
CA HIS A 466 2.42 -8.36 5.59
C HIS A 466 2.68 -9.68 4.87
N TRP A 467 3.93 -9.91 4.48
CA TRP A 467 4.37 -11.12 3.78
C TRP A 467 5.25 -12.03 4.66
N ASP A 468 6.13 -11.44 5.47
CA ASP A 468 6.89 -12.16 6.49
C ASP A 468 6.14 -12.14 7.84
N LEU A 469 5.22 -13.10 8.03
CA LEU A 469 4.50 -13.26 9.31
C LEU A 469 5.37 -13.89 10.40
N ALA A 470 6.58 -14.35 10.08
CA ALA A 470 7.53 -14.86 11.05
C ALA A 470 8.38 -13.74 11.70
N ASP A 471 8.31 -12.51 11.17
CA ASP A 471 8.93 -11.34 11.81
C ASP A 471 8.30 -11.10 13.19
N PRO A 472 9.07 -11.19 14.30
CA PRO A 472 8.54 -11.02 15.66
C PRO A 472 8.01 -9.60 15.95
N SER A 473 8.31 -8.62 15.09
CA SER A 473 7.76 -7.27 15.16
C SER A 473 6.32 -7.18 14.63
N VAL A 474 5.86 -8.12 13.80
CA VAL A 474 4.47 -8.11 13.30
C VAL A 474 3.54 -8.54 14.42
N ARG A 475 2.67 -7.63 14.84
CA ARG A 475 1.67 -7.85 15.90
C ARG A 475 0.31 -7.35 15.44
N THR A 476 -0.75 -7.97 15.95
CA THR A 476 -2.11 -7.46 15.80
C THR A 476 -2.37 -6.44 16.90
N ASN A 477 -2.80 -5.24 16.51
CA ASN A 477 -3.17 -4.18 17.43
C ASN A 477 -4.58 -4.39 18.00
N GLY A 478 -5.02 -3.50 18.89
CA GLY A 478 -6.30 -3.61 19.61
C GLY A 478 -7.53 -3.51 18.72
N ALA A 479 -7.38 -2.98 17.50
CA ALA A 479 -8.44 -2.89 16.49
C ALA A 479 -8.39 -4.04 15.46
N GLY A 480 -7.51 -5.03 15.64
CA GLY A 480 -7.41 -6.19 14.75
C GLY A 480 -6.46 -6.02 13.56
N TYR A 481 -5.73 -4.90 13.48
CA TYR A 481 -4.80 -4.65 12.37
C TYR A 481 -3.41 -5.20 12.67
N ARG A 482 -2.82 -5.92 11.69
CA ARG A 482 -1.40 -6.25 11.75
C ARG A 482 -0.57 -5.01 11.46
N VAL A 483 0.42 -4.77 12.31
CA VAL A 483 1.34 -3.64 12.22
C VAL A 483 2.71 -4.03 12.78
N SER A 484 3.77 -3.36 12.33
CA SER A 484 5.16 -3.68 12.68
C SER A 484 6.03 -2.43 12.73
N HIS A 485 6.97 -2.40 13.68
CA HIS A 485 8.04 -1.40 13.72
C HIS A 485 9.04 -1.54 12.56
N ASN A 486 9.00 -2.61 11.77
CA ASN A 486 9.89 -2.80 10.62
C ASN A 486 9.26 -2.37 9.29
N GLN A 487 7.94 -2.36 9.16
CA GLN A 487 7.26 -2.12 7.87
C GLN A 487 5.87 -1.45 7.96
N GLY A 488 5.49 -0.90 9.12
CA GLY A 488 4.16 -0.33 9.32
C GLY A 488 3.08 -1.39 9.13
N PHE A 489 2.05 -1.10 8.34
CA PHE A 489 0.94 -2.01 7.99
C PHE A 489 1.27 -3.00 6.85
N GLY A 490 2.52 -3.00 6.36
CA GLY A 490 2.99 -3.88 5.28
C GLY A 490 3.00 -3.19 3.91
N VAL A 491 3.01 -3.98 2.83
CA VAL A 491 3.15 -3.49 1.45
C VAL A 491 1.76 -3.25 0.84
N PRO A 492 1.42 -2.02 0.41
CA PRO A 492 0.17 -1.69 -0.27
C PRO A 492 -0.01 -2.39 -1.62
N ASP A 493 -1.21 -2.90 -1.87
CA ASP A 493 -1.66 -3.36 -3.18
C ASP A 493 -2.31 -2.20 -3.94
N ALA A 494 -1.73 -1.81 -5.08
CA ALA A 494 -2.19 -0.66 -5.86
C ALA A 494 -3.59 -0.87 -6.47
N THR A 495 -3.95 -2.11 -6.84
CA THR A 495 -5.28 -2.42 -7.35
C THR A 495 -6.33 -2.21 -6.26
N GLU A 496 -6.04 -2.71 -5.06
CA GLU A 496 -6.91 -2.51 -3.91
C GLU A 496 -6.96 -1.05 -3.46
N ALA A 497 -5.83 -0.35 -3.45
CA ALA A 497 -5.77 1.07 -3.09
C ALA A 497 -6.65 1.93 -4.02
N VAL A 498 -6.59 1.71 -5.34
CA VAL A 498 -7.45 2.41 -6.30
C VAL A 498 -8.92 1.98 -6.16
N ARG A 499 -9.19 0.70 -5.89
CA ARG A 499 -10.55 0.21 -5.63
C ARG A 499 -11.16 0.91 -4.41
N LEU A 500 -10.43 0.96 -3.30
CA LEU A 500 -10.83 1.68 -2.08
C LEU A 500 -11.04 3.16 -2.38
N ALA A 501 -10.09 3.81 -3.06
CA ALA A 501 -10.20 5.21 -3.42
C ALA A 501 -11.51 5.52 -4.15
N LEU A 502 -11.88 4.73 -5.16
CA LEU A 502 -13.08 4.93 -5.96
C LEU A 502 -14.39 4.94 -5.14
N THR A 503 -14.42 4.30 -3.97
CA THR A 503 -15.58 4.27 -3.07
C THR A 503 -15.33 4.93 -1.73
N TRP A 504 -14.15 5.54 -1.51
CA TRP A 504 -13.76 6.09 -0.22
C TRP A 504 -14.62 7.30 0.15
N GLU A 505 -15.08 7.30 1.39
CA GLU A 505 -15.72 8.46 2.00
C GLU A 505 -14.65 9.29 2.73
N PRO A 506 -14.49 10.59 2.38
CA PRO A 506 -13.49 11.44 3.02
C PRO A 506 -13.62 11.45 4.54
N ARG A 507 -12.49 11.31 5.24
CA ARG A 507 -12.46 11.25 6.70
C ARG A 507 -12.99 12.54 7.32
N PRO A 508 -13.76 12.44 8.43
CA PRO A 508 -14.15 13.61 9.21
C PRO A 508 -12.92 14.42 9.67
N PRO A 509 -13.08 15.72 9.99
CA PRO A 509 -12.00 16.53 10.53
C PRO A 509 -11.31 15.86 11.72
N VAL A 510 -9.99 15.88 11.74
CA VAL A 510 -9.19 15.32 12.83
C VAL A 510 -9.40 16.11 14.11
N MET A 511 -9.62 15.42 15.24
CA MET A 511 -9.56 15.98 16.58
C MET A 511 -8.21 15.65 17.21
N ARG A 512 -7.71 16.57 18.05
CA ARG A 512 -6.49 16.39 18.82
C ARG A 512 -6.83 16.46 20.31
N VAL A 513 -6.46 15.41 21.04
CA VAL A 513 -6.53 15.32 22.51
C VAL A 513 -5.12 15.26 23.07
N THR A 514 -4.90 15.90 24.23
CA THR A 514 -3.60 15.92 24.89
C THR A 514 -3.72 15.71 26.38
N GLU A 515 -2.95 14.76 26.89
CA GLU A 515 -2.79 14.55 28.33
C GLU A 515 -1.34 14.79 28.72
N ARG A 516 -1.12 15.43 29.86
CA ARG A 516 0.22 15.81 30.30
C ARG A 516 0.45 15.50 31.76
N VAL A 517 1.61 14.91 32.04
CA VAL A 517 2.12 14.71 33.41
C VAL A 517 3.50 15.34 33.51
N SER A 518 3.66 16.29 34.42
CA SER A 518 4.93 16.91 34.76
C SER A 518 5.38 16.47 36.15
N GLY A 519 6.69 16.31 36.34
CA GLY A 519 7.27 15.93 37.63
C GLY A 519 8.42 14.95 37.46
N VAL A 520 9.46 15.13 38.27
CA VAL A 520 10.69 14.32 38.20
C VAL A 520 10.37 12.86 38.49
N LEU A 521 10.78 11.99 37.57
CA LEU A 521 10.79 10.54 37.73
C LEU A 521 12.22 10.04 37.50
N ALA A 522 12.86 9.49 38.51
CA ALA A 522 14.20 8.91 38.36
C ALA A 522 14.09 7.62 37.53
N VAL A 523 14.89 7.52 36.47
CA VAL A 523 15.04 6.31 35.66
C VAL A 523 16.21 5.51 36.24
N PRO A 524 16.02 4.23 36.60
CA PRO A 524 17.09 3.37 37.12
C PRO A 524 18.21 3.25 36.09
N GLY A 525 19.47 3.48 36.50
CA GLY A 525 20.67 3.39 35.64
C GLY A 525 21.45 2.08 35.81
N ASP A 526 20.79 1.01 36.24
CA ASP A 526 21.43 -0.29 36.45
C ASP A 526 21.71 -0.99 35.11
N GLY A 527 20.95 -0.69 34.06
CA GLY A 527 21.06 -1.40 32.79
C GLY A 527 20.44 -2.81 32.82
N PRO A 528 20.46 -3.53 31.68
CA PRO A 528 19.90 -4.88 31.57
C PRO A 528 20.65 -5.88 32.45
N SER A 529 19.94 -6.91 32.93
CA SER A 529 20.54 -7.92 33.81
C SER A 529 19.94 -9.31 33.64
N VAL A 530 20.72 -10.31 34.04
CA VAL A 530 20.28 -11.69 34.26
C VAL A 530 20.30 -11.96 35.76
N TRP A 531 19.15 -12.34 36.33
CA TRP A 531 19.02 -12.67 37.75
C TRP A 531 19.11 -14.18 37.92
N ILE A 532 20.16 -14.59 38.65
CA ILE A 532 20.52 -15.99 38.85
C ILE A 532 20.08 -16.45 40.24
N ARG A 533 19.43 -17.61 40.31
CA ARG A 533 19.12 -18.32 41.57
C ARG A 533 19.75 -19.71 41.55
N GLU A 534 20.46 -20.05 42.62
CA GLU A 534 21.22 -21.28 42.74
C GLU A 534 20.65 -22.11 43.91
N GLY A 535 19.84 -23.11 43.61
CA GLY A 535 19.11 -23.87 44.63
C GLY A 535 18.27 -22.98 45.55
N SER A 536 18.54 -23.01 46.86
CA SER A 536 17.88 -22.17 47.86
C SER A 536 18.63 -20.88 48.18
N ALA A 537 19.67 -20.52 47.43
CA ALA A 537 20.44 -19.30 47.65
C ALA A 537 19.62 -18.05 47.32
N ALA A 538 20.03 -16.91 47.89
CA ALA A 538 19.50 -15.61 47.50
C ALA A 538 19.84 -15.32 46.04
N GLU A 539 18.96 -14.59 45.37
CA GLU A 539 19.17 -14.22 43.98
C GLU A 539 20.34 -13.25 43.84
N ARG A 540 21.07 -13.40 42.73
CA ARG A 540 22.21 -12.58 42.37
C ARG A 540 22.00 -11.94 41.00
N ARG A 541 22.22 -10.62 40.93
CA ARG A 541 22.23 -9.86 39.68
C ARG A 541 23.54 -10.11 38.93
N VAL A 542 23.43 -10.39 37.64
CA VAL A 542 24.54 -10.43 36.67
C VAL A 542 24.29 -9.32 35.65
N ALA A 543 25.24 -8.40 35.48
CA ALA A 543 25.17 -7.35 34.47
C ALA A 543 25.13 -7.97 33.07
N ALA A 544 24.29 -7.43 32.19
CA ALA A 544 24.10 -7.97 30.86
C ALA A 544 23.81 -6.87 29.84
N GLN A 545 23.97 -7.21 28.57
CA GLN A 545 23.47 -6.42 27.45
C GLN A 545 22.41 -7.22 26.70
N TYR A 546 21.25 -6.64 26.39
CA TYR A 546 20.27 -7.37 25.59
C TYR A 546 20.61 -7.30 24.10
N ALA A 547 20.26 -8.38 23.40
CA ALA A 547 20.27 -8.46 21.95
C ALA A 547 19.27 -7.46 21.33
N LEU A 548 19.47 -7.12 20.06
CA LEU A 548 18.61 -6.16 19.34
C LEU A 548 17.24 -6.73 18.93
N GLY A 549 17.06 -8.05 19.08
CA GLY A 549 15.82 -8.78 18.87
C GLY A 549 14.71 -8.48 19.88
N PRO A 550 13.80 -9.44 20.12
CA PRO A 550 12.75 -9.30 21.11
C PRO A 550 13.32 -8.86 22.45
N HIS A 551 12.77 -7.79 22.99
CA HIS A 551 13.26 -7.17 24.21
C HIS A 551 12.18 -7.27 25.29
N PRO A 552 12.42 -7.94 26.42
CA PRO A 552 11.44 -8.05 27.50
C PRO A 552 11.31 -6.69 28.20
N ASP A 553 10.11 -6.12 28.26
CA ASP A 553 9.85 -4.87 29.01
C ASP A 553 9.46 -5.12 30.46
N ALA A 554 9.00 -6.35 30.75
CA ALA A 554 8.79 -6.87 32.10
C ALA A 554 9.76 -8.03 32.36
N PRO A 555 10.07 -8.34 33.63
CA PRO A 555 10.87 -9.51 33.96
C PRO A 555 10.29 -10.78 33.32
N THR A 556 11.12 -11.55 32.64
CA THR A 556 10.73 -12.86 32.07
C THR A 556 10.33 -13.86 33.17
N GLU A 557 9.77 -15.00 32.81
CA GLU A 557 9.61 -16.09 33.79
C GLU A 557 10.99 -16.56 34.29
N ARG A 558 11.07 -16.95 35.56
CA ARG A 558 12.28 -17.57 36.12
C ARG A 558 12.31 -19.04 35.72
N LEU A 559 13.32 -19.42 34.94
CA LEU A 559 13.38 -20.75 34.34
C LEU A 559 14.72 -21.44 34.62
N PRO A 560 14.74 -22.78 34.72
CA PRO A 560 15.98 -23.55 34.79
C PRO A 560 16.89 -23.24 33.59
N LEU A 561 18.19 -23.07 33.86
CA LEU A 561 19.21 -22.77 32.85
C LEU A 561 19.87 -24.06 32.36
N ALA A 562 19.92 -24.27 31.05
CA ALA A 562 20.56 -25.43 30.42
C ALA A 562 21.76 -25.00 29.57
N TYR A 563 22.93 -25.59 29.80
CA TYR A 563 24.13 -25.30 29.01
C TYR A 563 24.16 -26.15 27.73
N VAL A 564 24.25 -25.48 26.57
CA VAL A 564 24.18 -26.12 25.25
C VAL A 564 25.45 -25.94 24.42
N GLY A 565 26.56 -25.56 25.06
CA GLY A 565 27.82 -25.28 24.38
C GLY A 565 27.72 -24.09 23.42
N ARG A 566 28.32 -24.20 22.23
CA ARG A 566 28.33 -23.13 21.23
C ARG A 566 27.08 -23.07 20.35
N ALA A 567 26.16 -24.03 20.48
CA ALA A 567 24.97 -24.13 19.65
C ALA A 567 25.25 -24.04 18.13
N LEU A 568 26.24 -24.80 17.64
CA LEU A 568 26.70 -24.76 16.22
C LEU A 568 25.72 -25.40 15.23
N GLY A 569 24.65 -26.02 15.72
CA GLY A 569 23.64 -26.71 14.93
C GLY A 569 22.42 -27.02 15.79
N PRO A 570 21.47 -27.83 15.28
CA PRO A 570 20.27 -28.23 16.02
C PRO A 570 20.59 -28.83 17.39
N ILE A 571 19.84 -28.40 18.42
CA ILE A 571 19.99 -28.91 19.79
C ILE A 571 19.13 -30.17 19.95
N GLY A 572 19.73 -31.27 20.39
CA GLY A 572 19.05 -32.55 20.54
C GLY A 572 18.26 -32.71 21.85
N GLU A 573 18.45 -31.80 22.81
CA GLU A 573 17.69 -31.73 24.06
C GLU A 573 16.45 -30.84 23.88
N ASP A 574 15.33 -31.23 24.50
CA ASP A 574 14.13 -30.38 24.62
C ASP A 574 14.33 -29.33 25.73
N LEU A 575 14.30 -28.07 25.33
CA LEU A 575 14.47 -26.89 26.18
C LEU A 575 13.13 -26.24 26.56
N GLY A 576 11.99 -26.89 26.30
CA GLY A 576 10.67 -26.44 26.74
C GLY A 576 10.65 -26.13 28.25
N GLY A 577 10.24 -24.90 28.59
CA GLY A 577 10.22 -24.42 29.98
C GLY A 577 11.61 -24.16 30.58
N ARG A 578 12.64 -23.95 29.75
CA ARG A 578 14.02 -23.65 30.17
C ARG A 578 14.59 -22.44 29.43
N ALA A 579 15.66 -21.88 30.01
CA ALA A 579 16.54 -20.92 29.36
C ALA A 579 17.81 -21.62 28.86
N ALA A 580 18.41 -21.11 27.77
CA ALA A 580 19.64 -21.68 27.21
C ALA A 580 20.86 -20.83 27.55
N LEU A 581 21.92 -21.43 28.09
CA LEU A 581 23.25 -20.82 28.24
C LEU A 581 24.15 -21.25 27.06
N ILE A 582 24.69 -20.27 26.34
CA ILE A 582 25.41 -20.46 25.07
C ILE A 582 26.79 -19.79 25.13
N GLU A 583 27.82 -20.48 24.67
CA GLU A 583 29.15 -19.88 24.46
C GLU A 583 29.20 -19.12 23.11
N ARG A 584 29.71 -17.88 23.13
CA ARG A 584 30.03 -17.12 21.90
C ARG A 584 31.10 -17.83 21.05
N GLY A 585 30.97 -17.74 19.72
CA GLY A 585 32.00 -18.16 18.75
C GLY A 585 31.46 -18.89 17.51
N GLU A 586 32.33 -19.05 16.50
CA GLU A 586 32.16 -19.80 15.23
C GLU A 586 31.05 -19.36 14.26
N ILE A 587 29.83 -19.14 14.74
CA ILE A 587 28.65 -18.78 13.92
C ILE A 587 27.97 -17.51 14.44
N PHE A 588 27.05 -16.92 13.66
CA PHE A 588 26.40 -15.66 14.01
C PHE A 588 25.49 -15.80 15.25
N PHE A 589 25.31 -14.70 15.99
CA PHE A 589 24.46 -14.69 17.19
C PHE A 589 23.03 -15.15 16.91
N ARG A 590 22.45 -14.68 15.81
CA ARG A 590 21.11 -15.09 15.39
C ARG A 590 20.99 -16.59 15.21
N GLU A 591 21.93 -17.22 14.51
CA GLU A 591 21.89 -18.66 14.25
C GLU A 591 21.92 -19.46 15.56
N LYS A 592 22.72 -19.04 16.54
CA LYS A 592 22.73 -19.64 17.89
C LYS A 592 21.37 -19.53 18.57
N ILE A 593 20.75 -18.34 18.52
CA ILE A 593 19.44 -18.10 19.15
C ILE A 593 18.37 -18.93 18.45
N ASP A 594 18.40 -19.01 17.11
CA ASP A 594 17.46 -19.81 16.32
C ASP A 594 17.58 -21.31 16.64
N HIS A 595 18.79 -21.83 16.87
CA HIS A 595 18.98 -23.24 17.26
C HIS A 595 18.33 -23.57 18.61
N VAL A 596 18.51 -22.73 19.63
CA VAL A 596 17.92 -22.98 20.96
C VAL A 596 16.43 -22.68 21.00
N ALA A 597 15.95 -21.72 20.21
CA ALA A 597 14.53 -21.43 20.08
C ALA A 597 13.77 -22.59 19.44
N ARG A 598 14.34 -23.20 18.38
CA ARG A 598 13.76 -24.42 17.75
C ARG A 598 13.72 -25.61 18.71
N ALA A 599 14.59 -25.63 19.71
CA ALA A 599 14.58 -26.63 20.77
C ALA A 599 13.64 -26.27 21.93
N GLY A 600 12.94 -25.14 21.89
CA GLY A 600 11.91 -24.77 22.87
C GLY A 600 12.36 -23.83 23.99
N ALA A 601 13.59 -23.30 23.95
CA ALA A 601 14.06 -22.36 24.97
C ALA A 601 13.23 -21.08 24.98
N ALA A 602 12.89 -20.58 26.16
CA ALA A 602 12.12 -19.33 26.30
C ALA A 602 12.97 -18.07 26.09
N PHE A 603 14.25 -18.12 26.47
CA PHE A 603 15.24 -17.07 26.21
C PHE A 603 16.66 -17.63 26.21
N ALA A 604 17.59 -16.87 25.61
CA ALA A 604 19.00 -17.21 25.54
C ALA A 604 19.85 -16.30 26.43
N VAL A 605 20.87 -16.89 27.07
CA VAL A 605 21.97 -16.19 27.74
C VAL A 605 23.25 -16.58 27.02
N ILE A 606 23.83 -15.64 26.28
CA ILE A 606 25.07 -15.84 25.53
C ILE A 606 26.20 -15.25 26.36
N TYR A 607 27.25 -16.01 26.64
CA TYR A 607 28.40 -15.47 27.35
C TYR A 607 29.59 -15.26 26.42
N ASN A 608 30.38 -14.22 26.72
CA ASN A 608 31.57 -13.88 25.97
C ASN A 608 32.63 -15.00 26.07
N ASN A 609 33.43 -15.17 25.04
CA ASN A 609 34.52 -16.15 25.01
C ASN A 609 35.91 -15.49 24.98
N VAL A 610 35.95 -14.17 25.12
CA VAL A 610 37.14 -13.33 25.15
C VAL A 610 36.92 -12.18 26.13
N ASP A 611 38.00 -11.50 26.52
CA ASP A 611 38.00 -10.21 27.23
C ASP A 611 37.33 -10.20 28.62
N GLY A 612 37.27 -11.35 29.30
CA GLY A 612 36.94 -11.42 30.73
C GLY A 612 35.56 -10.85 31.09
N ASP A 613 35.52 -9.58 31.52
CA ASP A 613 34.31 -8.89 31.98
C ASP A 613 33.61 -8.05 30.89
N ALA A 614 34.13 -8.01 29.67
CA ALA A 614 33.58 -7.18 28.60
C ALA A 614 32.19 -7.66 28.12
N LEU A 615 31.26 -6.70 28.00
CA LEU A 615 29.94 -6.85 27.39
C LEU A 615 29.94 -6.24 25.98
N ILE A 616 29.14 -6.82 25.09
CA ILE A 616 28.89 -6.29 23.74
C ILE A 616 27.40 -6.36 23.43
N ILE A 617 26.94 -5.54 22.48
CA ILE A 617 25.58 -5.64 21.93
C ILE A 617 25.59 -6.72 20.84
N PRO A 618 24.81 -7.82 20.98
CA PRO A 618 24.69 -8.83 19.93
C PRO A 618 23.92 -8.29 18.71
N GLY A 619 24.64 -7.76 17.71
CA GLY A 619 24.08 -7.29 16.44
C GLY A 619 23.55 -8.42 15.55
N GLY A 620 22.66 -8.09 14.60
CA GLY A 620 22.09 -9.03 13.63
C GLY A 620 21.04 -9.99 14.21
N THR A 621 20.51 -9.70 15.41
CA THR A 621 19.58 -10.53 16.18
C THR A 621 18.13 -10.02 16.15
N GLU A 622 17.85 -8.98 15.38
CA GLU A 622 16.58 -8.24 15.31
C GLU A 622 15.37 -9.14 15.02
N PHE A 623 15.62 -10.25 14.32
CA PHE A 623 14.61 -11.22 13.91
C PHE A 623 14.73 -12.56 14.63
N SER A 624 15.52 -12.63 15.70
CA SER A 624 15.54 -13.80 16.54
C SER A 624 14.16 -14.01 17.17
N PRO A 625 13.67 -15.26 17.29
CA PRO A 625 12.30 -15.54 17.74
C PRO A 625 12.10 -15.37 19.26
N ILE A 626 13.19 -15.37 20.03
CA ILE A 626 13.18 -15.28 21.49
C ILE A 626 14.14 -14.19 21.97
N PRO A 627 13.90 -13.59 23.15
CA PRO A 627 14.83 -12.63 23.73
C PRO A 627 16.17 -13.27 24.08
N ALA A 628 17.24 -12.49 23.99
CA ALA A 628 18.58 -12.93 24.34
C ALA A 628 19.33 -11.86 25.13
N ALA A 629 20.12 -12.29 26.10
CA ALA A 629 21.02 -11.46 26.89
C ALA A 629 22.46 -11.91 26.74
N PHE A 630 23.38 -10.96 26.76
CA PHE A 630 24.80 -11.18 26.67
C PHE A 630 25.46 -10.91 28.02
N VAL A 631 26.24 -11.85 28.53
CA VAL A 631 26.98 -11.73 29.80
C VAL A 631 28.48 -11.92 29.57
N SER A 632 29.29 -11.55 30.56
CA SER A 632 30.74 -11.63 30.45
C SER A 632 31.26 -13.07 30.41
N GLU A 633 32.53 -13.25 30.00
CA GLU A 633 33.18 -14.56 30.02
C GLU A 633 33.28 -15.12 31.44
N ASN A 634 33.69 -14.28 32.41
CA ASN A 634 33.85 -14.70 33.80
C ASN A 634 32.54 -15.21 34.39
N GLU A 635 31.44 -14.48 34.17
CA GLU A 635 30.11 -14.88 34.63
C GLU A 635 29.62 -16.14 33.91
N GLY A 636 29.79 -16.21 32.59
CA GLY A 636 29.44 -17.38 31.79
C GLY A 636 30.14 -18.65 32.24
N ARG A 637 31.47 -18.61 32.40
CA ARG A 637 32.25 -19.78 32.84
C ARG A 637 31.92 -20.20 34.27
N ALA A 638 31.61 -19.26 35.15
CA ALA A 638 31.16 -19.57 36.50
C ALA A 638 29.81 -20.33 36.49
N LEU A 639 28.87 -19.91 35.63
CA LEU A 639 27.59 -20.61 35.45
C LEU A 639 27.78 -22.01 34.85
N VAL A 640 28.64 -22.14 33.83
CA VAL A 640 28.96 -23.45 33.23
C VAL A 640 29.52 -24.41 34.27
N ALA A 641 30.50 -23.98 35.08
CA ALA A 641 31.12 -24.84 36.10
C ALA A 641 30.09 -25.39 37.12
N ARG A 642 29.08 -24.59 37.46
CA ARG A 642 28.00 -25.01 38.38
C ARG A 642 27.03 -25.98 37.74
N LEU A 643 26.62 -25.71 36.50
CA LEU A 643 25.76 -26.61 35.73
C LEU A 643 26.45 -27.96 35.52
N GLU A 644 27.75 -27.96 35.19
CA GLU A 644 28.55 -29.19 35.07
C GLU A 644 28.75 -29.92 36.41
N ALA A 645 28.75 -29.19 37.53
CA ALA A 645 28.73 -29.78 38.87
C ALA A 645 27.35 -30.34 39.28
N GLY A 646 26.32 -30.20 38.44
CA GLY A 646 24.96 -30.68 38.69
C GLY A 646 24.14 -29.77 39.60
N GLU A 647 24.54 -28.51 39.78
CA GLU A 647 23.77 -27.52 40.54
C GLU A 647 22.53 -27.07 39.77
N ALA A 648 21.42 -26.88 40.48
CA ALA A 648 20.22 -26.29 39.92
C ALA A 648 20.37 -24.77 39.83
N VAL A 649 20.48 -24.26 38.61
CA VAL A 649 20.59 -22.83 38.31
C VAL A 649 19.34 -22.40 37.56
N GLU A 650 18.70 -21.33 38.00
CA GLU A 650 17.60 -20.67 37.30
C GLU A 650 18.01 -19.25 36.91
N ALA A 651 17.52 -18.79 35.77
CA ALA A 651 17.77 -17.47 35.23
C ALA A 651 16.46 -16.71 35.00
N GLN A 652 16.54 -15.38 35.04
CA GLN A 652 15.48 -14.46 34.66
C GLN A 652 16.10 -13.21 34.02
N LEU A 653 15.66 -12.83 32.83
CA LEU A 653 15.99 -11.53 32.25
C LEU A 653 15.16 -10.45 32.94
N ARG A 654 15.82 -9.40 33.45
CA ARG A 654 15.20 -8.23 34.07
C ARG A 654 15.88 -6.92 33.65
N LEU A 655 15.05 -5.94 33.27
CA LEU A 655 15.41 -4.54 33.09
C LEU A 655 14.55 -3.72 34.05
N GLU A 656 15.17 -2.94 34.94
CA GLU A 656 14.43 -2.04 35.82
C GLU A 656 13.83 -0.90 35.02
N SER A 657 12.58 -0.55 35.31
CA SER A 657 11.85 0.48 34.61
C SER A 657 10.95 1.27 35.55
N VAL A 658 10.51 2.42 35.08
CA VAL A 658 9.56 3.30 35.77
C VAL A 658 8.47 3.73 34.82
N GLU A 659 7.26 3.93 35.37
CA GLU A 659 6.07 4.17 34.56
C GLU A 659 5.41 5.52 34.83
N ARG A 660 4.74 6.05 33.81
CA ARG A 660 3.76 7.13 33.91
C ARG A 660 2.47 6.67 33.25
N THR A 661 1.36 6.82 33.97
CA THR A 661 0.02 6.60 33.41
C THR A 661 -0.62 7.94 33.07
N LEU A 662 -1.16 8.05 31.86
CA LEU A 662 -2.00 9.16 31.41
C LEU A 662 -3.41 8.62 31.17
N VAL A 663 -4.42 9.28 31.75
CA VAL A 663 -5.82 8.85 31.65
C VAL A 663 -6.51 9.72 30.62
N VAL A 664 -6.95 9.12 29.52
CA VAL A 664 -7.70 9.80 28.45
C VAL A 664 -9.18 9.48 28.64
N THR A 665 -10.03 10.51 28.69
CA THR A 665 -11.49 10.32 28.81
C THR A 665 -12.24 10.57 27.50
N ASP A 666 -11.62 11.30 26.56
CA ASP A 666 -12.22 11.52 25.25
C ASP A 666 -12.24 10.23 24.43
N THR A 667 -13.35 9.99 23.73
CA THR A 667 -13.58 8.83 22.88
C THR A 667 -13.31 9.19 21.40
N LEU A 668 -12.20 8.68 20.89
CA LEU A 668 -11.76 8.83 19.52
C LEU A 668 -11.34 7.46 18.97
N ILE A 669 -11.59 7.27 17.68
CA ILE A 669 -10.86 6.31 16.86
C ILE A 669 -9.50 6.90 16.54
N CYS A 670 -8.44 6.26 17.06
CA CYS A 670 -7.07 6.73 16.92
C CYS A 670 -6.61 6.69 15.46
N GLU A 671 -5.85 7.71 15.04
CA GLU A 671 -5.06 7.71 13.83
C GLU A 671 -3.56 7.71 14.21
N HIS A 672 -3.03 8.87 14.58
CA HIS A 672 -1.63 9.00 15.00
C HIS A 672 -1.55 9.30 16.50
N VAL A 673 -0.66 8.61 17.20
CA VAL A 673 -0.41 8.83 18.63
C VAL A 673 1.02 9.32 18.83
N GLY A 674 1.16 10.50 19.40
CA GLY A 674 2.42 11.16 19.70
C GLY A 674 2.74 11.11 21.19
N LEU A 675 4.01 10.93 21.52
CA LEU A 675 4.55 10.99 22.87
C LEU A 675 5.65 12.04 22.92
N ARG A 676 5.37 13.19 23.53
CA ARG A 676 6.35 14.24 23.73
C ARG A 676 7.05 14.07 25.07
N VAL A 677 8.37 13.92 25.04
CA VAL A 677 9.19 13.62 26.21
C VAL A 677 10.22 14.72 26.44
N ARG A 678 10.35 15.10 27.70
CA ARG A 678 11.46 15.91 28.20
C ARG A 678 12.15 15.18 29.34
N ALA A 679 13.44 14.92 29.18
CA ALA A 679 14.26 14.17 30.10
C ALA A 679 15.64 14.81 30.30
N ARG A 680 16.29 14.45 31.40
CA ARG A 680 17.72 14.61 31.63
C ARG A 680 18.36 13.24 31.63
N HIS A 681 19.10 12.94 30.58
CA HIS A 681 19.92 11.74 30.48
C HIS A 681 21.26 12.15 29.89
N GLY A 682 22.36 11.58 30.38
CA GLY A 682 23.70 11.90 29.87
C GLY A 682 23.96 11.37 28.46
N ARG A 683 23.24 10.32 28.06
CA ARG A 683 23.34 9.61 26.76
C ARG A 683 21.96 9.12 26.32
N ARG A 684 21.30 9.80 25.39
CA ARG A 684 19.92 9.49 24.99
C ARG A 684 19.80 8.09 24.40
N GLY A 685 20.81 7.64 23.67
CA GLY A 685 20.79 6.33 23.00
C GLY A 685 20.65 5.15 23.96
N ASP A 686 20.97 5.32 25.24
CA ASP A 686 20.77 4.29 26.27
C ASP A 686 19.29 4.23 26.73
N MET A 687 18.50 5.29 26.51
CA MET A 687 17.11 5.30 26.95
C MET A 687 16.24 4.38 26.10
N ARG A 688 15.31 3.69 26.76
CA ARG A 688 14.19 3.01 26.12
C ARG A 688 12.88 3.63 26.59
N ILE A 689 12.01 3.90 25.63
CA ILE A 689 10.69 4.47 25.86
C ILE A 689 9.65 3.64 25.13
N THR A 690 8.67 3.10 25.85
CA THR A 690 7.56 2.35 25.28
C THR A 690 6.22 2.96 25.70
N LEU A 691 5.22 2.83 24.84
CA LEU A 691 3.84 3.26 25.08
C LEU A 691 2.92 2.06 24.96
N LEU A 692 2.08 1.83 25.95
CA LEU A 692 1.01 0.83 25.96
C LEU A 692 -0.34 1.55 25.89
N SER A 693 -1.17 1.20 24.90
CA SER A 693 -2.54 1.71 24.79
C SER A 693 -3.51 0.99 25.74
N PRO A 694 -4.72 1.54 25.97
CA PRO A 694 -5.77 0.88 26.75
C PRO A 694 -6.12 -0.52 26.23
N SER A 695 -6.05 -0.72 24.90
CA SER A 695 -6.31 -2.00 24.23
C SER A 695 -5.13 -2.99 24.31
N GLY A 696 -4.03 -2.62 24.97
CA GLY A 696 -2.85 -3.48 25.14
C GLY A 696 -1.85 -3.44 23.99
N THR A 697 -2.03 -2.55 23.00
CA THR A 697 -1.06 -2.39 21.92
C THR A 697 0.14 -1.62 22.38
N ARG A 698 1.29 -2.15 22.01
CA ARG A 698 2.57 -1.63 22.45
C ARG A 698 3.34 -1.00 21.30
N SER A 699 3.81 0.23 21.53
CA SER A 699 4.71 0.94 20.63
C SER A 699 6.08 1.19 21.28
N VAL A 700 7.17 0.94 20.55
CA VAL A 700 8.53 1.33 20.94
C VAL A 700 8.80 2.70 20.37
N MET A 701 8.80 3.71 21.23
CA MET A 701 9.00 5.11 20.85
C MET A 701 10.49 5.44 20.72
N GLN A 702 11.32 4.84 21.56
CA GLN A 702 12.78 4.98 21.56
C GLN A 702 13.41 3.60 21.81
N ARG A 703 14.40 3.26 20.99
CA ARG A 703 15.22 2.05 21.13
C ARG A 703 16.64 2.41 21.58
N LEU A 704 17.36 1.40 22.06
CA LEU A 704 18.82 1.44 22.16
C LEU A 704 19.40 1.83 20.81
N ASN A 705 20.21 2.88 20.80
CA ASN A 705 21.00 3.29 19.64
C ASN A 705 22.35 3.87 20.08
N TYR A 706 23.17 4.30 19.13
CA TYR A 706 24.51 4.80 19.41
C TYR A 706 24.58 6.32 19.65
N ASP A 707 23.45 6.98 19.94
CA ASP A 707 23.45 8.41 20.27
C ASP A 707 24.03 8.68 21.67
N GLU A 708 25.12 9.45 21.70
CA GLU A 708 25.79 9.86 22.92
C GLU A 708 25.34 11.23 23.44
N GLU A 709 24.45 11.93 22.72
CA GLU A 709 23.95 13.25 23.10
C GLU A 709 22.98 13.18 24.29
N ALA A 710 22.86 14.28 25.04
CA ALA A 710 21.96 14.37 26.19
C ALA A 710 20.50 14.67 25.77
N GLY A 711 19.52 14.18 26.54
CA GLY A 711 18.10 14.54 26.33
C GLY A 711 17.17 13.33 26.40
N PRO A 712 16.01 13.36 25.71
CA PRO A 712 15.51 14.44 24.83
C PRO A 712 15.04 15.70 25.60
N GLN A 713 15.22 16.89 25.03
CA GLN A 713 14.78 18.15 25.68
C GLN A 713 13.31 18.50 25.42
N ASN A 714 12.79 18.19 24.23
CA ASN A 714 11.40 18.43 23.83
C ASN A 714 11.11 17.71 22.50
N TRP A 715 11.25 16.38 22.47
CA TRP A 715 11.06 15.58 21.26
C TRP A 715 9.70 14.88 21.30
N THR A 716 9.03 14.78 20.15
CA THR A 716 7.77 14.04 20.02
C THR A 716 8.00 12.81 19.17
N TYR A 717 7.87 11.63 19.75
CA TYR A 717 7.88 10.35 19.05
C TYR A 717 6.46 10.05 18.56
N TRP A 718 6.26 9.79 17.27
CA TRP A 718 4.96 9.43 16.72
C TRP A 718 4.82 7.94 16.43
N SER A 719 3.62 7.42 16.59
CA SER A 719 3.28 6.01 16.40
C SER A 719 2.04 5.87 15.53
N THR A 720 2.13 4.97 14.56
CA THR A 720 1.00 4.48 13.73
C THR A 720 0.43 3.17 14.26
N GLN A 721 1.05 2.56 15.27
CA GLN A 721 0.70 1.23 15.81
C GLN A 721 -0.74 1.15 16.36
N HIS A 722 -1.29 2.29 16.78
CA HIS A 722 -2.59 2.37 17.46
C HIS A 722 -3.73 2.80 16.52
N PHE A 723 -3.52 2.82 15.21
CA PHE A 723 -4.56 3.16 14.25
C PHE A 723 -5.82 2.31 14.50
N TYR A 724 -6.96 2.99 14.51
CA TYR A 724 -8.30 2.47 14.75
C TYR A 724 -8.64 1.99 16.17
N GLU A 725 -7.71 2.05 17.13
CA GLU A 725 -8.03 1.75 18.52
C GLU A 725 -8.84 2.85 19.20
N PRO A 726 -9.68 2.49 20.20
CA PRO A 726 -10.29 3.49 21.09
C PRO A 726 -9.22 4.25 21.86
N SER A 727 -9.39 5.57 21.98
CA SER A 727 -8.46 6.42 22.72
C SER A 727 -8.67 6.42 24.24
N ALA A 728 -9.89 6.14 24.70
CA ALA A 728 -10.27 6.28 26.10
C ALA A 728 -9.63 5.18 26.97
N GLY A 729 -9.16 5.56 28.15
CA GLY A 729 -8.58 4.64 29.13
C GLY A 729 -7.17 5.01 29.55
N ASN A 730 -6.47 4.03 30.12
CA ASN A 730 -5.13 4.20 30.67
C ASN A 730 -4.06 3.96 29.60
N TRP A 731 -3.31 5.01 29.29
CA TRP A 731 -2.08 4.90 28.50
C TRP A 731 -0.89 4.83 29.44
N VAL A 732 -0.06 3.81 29.30
CA VAL A 732 1.11 3.59 30.17
C VAL A 732 2.39 3.80 29.38
N VAL A 733 3.22 4.73 29.86
CA VAL A 733 4.54 5.02 29.31
C VAL A 733 5.58 4.43 30.22
N THR A 734 6.45 3.58 29.70
CA THR A 734 7.53 2.94 30.45
C THR A 734 8.88 3.48 30.01
N PHE A 735 9.72 3.83 30.97
CA PHE A 735 11.07 4.33 30.78
C PHE A 735 12.08 3.42 31.46
N SER A 736 13.17 3.11 30.77
CA SER A 736 14.30 2.33 31.30
C SER A 736 15.61 2.77 30.67
N ASP A 737 16.72 2.51 31.34
CA ASP A 737 18.08 2.71 30.83
C ASP A 737 18.69 1.36 30.43
N GLN A 738 19.16 1.26 29.19
CA GLN A 738 19.71 0.05 28.59
C GLN A 738 21.24 -0.04 28.68
N ALA A 739 21.88 0.86 29.44
CA ALA A 739 23.29 0.81 29.80
C ALA A 739 23.49 1.01 31.31
N GLU A 740 24.60 0.49 31.85
CA GLU A 740 24.93 0.67 33.26
C GLU A 740 25.67 2.01 33.49
N GLY A 741 25.30 2.73 34.54
CA GLY A 741 26.09 3.84 35.08
C GLY A 741 25.65 5.26 34.72
N VAL A 742 24.60 5.45 33.90
CA VAL A 742 24.11 6.78 33.50
C VAL A 742 22.65 6.98 33.90
N ALA A 743 22.37 7.09 35.20
CA ALA A 743 21.01 7.37 35.65
C ALA A 743 20.41 8.64 35.02
N GLY A 744 19.11 8.59 34.72
CA GLY A 744 18.37 9.68 34.11
C GLY A 744 17.14 10.13 34.90
N GLU A 745 16.52 11.21 34.44
CA GLU A 745 15.28 11.75 35.00
C GLU A 745 14.30 12.12 33.89
N ILE A 746 13.04 11.66 33.99
CA ILE A 746 11.94 12.19 33.16
C ILE A 746 11.37 13.42 33.86
N LEU A 747 11.26 14.53 33.12
CA LEU A 747 10.77 15.80 33.64
C LEU A 747 9.30 16.04 33.27
N GLU A 748 8.93 15.66 32.05
CA GLU A 748 7.58 15.84 31.51
C GLU A 748 7.30 14.82 30.41
N VAL A 749 6.05 14.37 30.40
CA VAL A 749 5.49 13.48 29.37
C VAL A 749 4.15 14.07 28.94
N GLU A 750 3.96 14.22 27.64
CA GLU A 750 2.68 14.58 27.04
C GLU A 750 2.29 13.56 25.98
N LEU A 751 1.12 12.96 26.16
CA LEU A 751 0.46 12.13 25.17
C LEU A 751 -0.37 13.03 24.25
N ILE A 752 -0.29 12.81 22.94
CA ILE A 752 -1.00 13.56 21.91
C ILE A 752 -1.72 12.55 21.01
N ILE A 753 -3.03 12.48 21.09
CA ILE A 753 -3.83 11.58 20.23
C ILE A 753 -4.47 12.41 19.12
N ARG A 754 -4.28 11.99 17.88
CA ARG A 754 -5.00 12.50 16.71
C ARG A 754 -5.96 11.42 16.23
N GLY A 755 -7.23 11.75 16.05
CA GLY A 755 -8.24 10.77 15.69
C GLY A 755 -9.55 11.40 15.24
N VAL A 756 -10.57 10.55 15.09
CA VAL A 756 -11.95 10.95 14.79
C VAL A 756 -12.80 10.68 16.03
N PRO A 757 -13.56 11.67 16.56
CA PRO A 757 -14.40 11.45 17.72
C PRO A 757 -15.57 10.51 17.39
N ILE A 758 -15.93 9.65 18.33
CA ILE A 758 -17.08 8.73 18.26
C ILE A 758 -17.90 8.80 19.54
N ALA A 759 -19.17 8.37 19.47
CA ALA A 759 -19.90 7.98 20.66
C ALA A 759 -19.58 6.51 20.95
N ASP A 760 -19.12 6.19 22.15
CA ASP A 760 -18.60 4.87 22.50
C ASP A 760 -18.94 4.61 23.98
N THR A 761 -20.15 4.11 24.22
CA THR A 761 -20.72 4.02 25.57
C THR A 761 -20.15 2.85 26.37
N ASP A 762 -19.81 1.75 25.69
CA ASP A 762 -19.25 0.54 26.29
C ASP A 762 -17.71 0.47 26.19
N GLY A 763 -17.08 1.35 25.41
CA GLY A 763 -15.64 1.62 25.43
C GLY A 763 -14.83 0.63 24.60
N ASP A 764 -15.44 0.02 23.58
CA ASP A 764 -14.83 -1.04 22.79
C ASP A 764 -14.17 -0.52 21.48
N GLY A 765 -14.44 0.73 21.11
CA GLY A 765 -13.92 1.36 19.90
C GLY A 765 -14.83 1.22 18.67
N LEU A 766 -16.08 0.82 18.84
CA LEU A 766 -17.14 0.95 17.85
C LEU A 766 -17.99 2.21 18.14
N ASP A 767 -18.50 2.85 17.09
CA ASP A 767 -19.37 4.00 17.22
C ASP A 767 -20.80 3.52 17.51
N ASP A 768 -21.38 3.98 18.63
CA ASP A 768 -22.72 3.60 19.09
C ASP A 768 -23.77 3.70 17.97
N ALA A 769 -23.69 4.73 17.11
CA ALA A 769 -24.66 4.92 16.04
C ALA A 769 -24.44 3.95 14.87
N TRP A 770 -23.20 3.55 14.62
CA TRP A 770 -22.86 2.51 13.65
C TRP A 770 -23.33 1.14 14.14
N GLU A 771 -23.09 0.79 15.40
CA GLU A 771 -23.54 -0.48 15.98
C GLU A 771 -25.06 -0.58 16.05
N MET A 772 -25.73 0.47 16.55
CA MET A 772 -27.19 0.51 16.60
C MET A 772 -27.83 0.43 15.22
N ARG A 773 -27.14 0.90 14.17
CA ARG A 773 -27.61 0.79 12.78
C ARG A 773 -27.57 -0.66 12.28
N TRP A 774 -26.53 -1.42 12.60
CA TRP A 774 -26.29 -2.75 12.03
C TRP A 774 -26.74 -3.91 12.92
N PHE A 775 -26.53 -3.80 14.23
CA PHE A 775 -26.83 -4.84 15.21
C PHE A 775 -28.05 -4.53 16.09
N GLY A 776 -28.37 -3.24 16.27
CA GLY A 776 -29.49 -2.78 17.10
C GLY A 776 -29.24 -2.87 18.60
N ASN A 777 -27.99 -3.11 19.01
CA ASN A 777 -27.45 -3.08 20.38
C ASN A 777 -25.95 -2.71 20.30
N LEU A 778 -25.27 -2.70 21.45
CA LEU A 778 -23.83 -2.42 21.61
C LEU A 778 -23.09 -3.68 22.11
N ASP A 779 -23.52 -4.88 21.68
CA ASP A 779 -22.92 -6.14 22.16
C ASP A 779 -21.83 -6.68 21.20
N ALA A 780 -21.66 -6.06 20.03
CA ALA A 780 -20.78 -6.55 18.97
C ALA A 780 -19.34 -6.13 19.26
N GLY A 781 -18.37 -7.03 19.11
CA GLY A 781 -16.96 -6.70 19.38
C GLY A 781 -16.21 -6.19 18.14
N PRO A 782 -15.14 -5.37 18.30
CA PRO A 782 -14.40 -4.77 17.18
C PRO A 782 -13.64 -5.80 16.32
N ALA A 783 -13.30 -6.96 16.89
CA ALA A 783 -12.58 -8.05 16.22
C ALA A 783 -13.50 -9.12 15.63
N GLU A 784 -14.81 -9.00 15.82
CA GLU A 784 -15.78 -9.95 15.26
C GLU A 784 -15.94 -9.72 13.75
N ASP A 785 -16.29 -10.78 13.04
CA ASP A 785 -16.53 -10.84 11.59
C ASP A 785 -17.85 -11.64 11.39
N PRO A 786 -19.02 -10.98 11.57
CA PRO A 786 -20.31 -11.67 11.62
C PRO A 786 -20.72 -12.30 10.28
N ASP A 787 -20.32 -11.70 9.16
CA ASP A 787 -20.66 -12.15 7.81
C ASP A 787 -19.59 -13.03 7.16
N ARG A 788 -18.40 -13.14 7.78
CA ARG A 788 -17.28 -14.01 7.42
C ARG A 788 -16.60 -13.63 6.11
N ASP A 789 -16.63 -12.34 5.77
CA ASP A 789 -15.96 -11.82 4.60
C ASP A 789 -14.44 -11.58 4.83
N GLY A 790 -13.98 -11.76 6.07
CA GLY A 790 -12.59 -11.58 6.50
C GLY A 790 -12.25 -10.15 6.92
N SER A 791 -13.23 -9.25 6.98
CA SER A 791 -13.13 -7.92 7.56
C SER A 791 -13.70 -7.94 8.97
N SER A 792 -13.00 -7.30 9.92
CA SER A 792 -13.54 -7.15 11.27
C SER A 792 -14.48 -5.95 11.37
N ASN A 793 -15.39 -5.94 12.34
CA ASN A 793 -16.28 -4.81 12.63
C ASN A 793 -15.52 -3.46 12.71
N ALA A 794 -14.34 -3.42 13.36
CA ALA A 794 -13.52 -2.21 13.42
C ALA A 794 -13.05 -1.75 12.04
N ARG A 795 -12.68 -2.69 11.17
CA ARG A 795 -12.27 -2.40 9.80
C ARG A 795 -13.44 -1.95 8.96
N GLU A 796 -14.59 -2.58 9.11
CA GLU A 796 -15.80 -2.24 8.38
C GLU A 796 -16.37 -0.89 8.77
N GLN A 797 -16.36 -0.55 10.06
CA GLN A 797 -16.63 0.78 10.54
C GLN A 797 -15.69 1.82 9.91
N ALA A 798 -14.39 1.52 9.86
CA ALA A 798 -13.41 2.41 9.25
C ALA A 798 -13.66 2.60 7.74
N LEU A 799 -14.12 1.56 7.04
CA LEU A 799 -14.42 1.56 5.60
C LEU A 799 -15.85 2.00 5.26
N GLY A 800 -16.74 2.11 6.24
CA GLY A 800 -18.16 2.41 6.06
C GLY A 800 -18.97 1.27 5.42
N THR A 801 -18.57 0.02 5.62
CA THR A 801 -19.22 -1.18 5.03
C THR A 801 -20.30 -1.79 5.93
N ASP A 802 -20.97 -2.85 5.47
CA ASP A 802 -22.12 -3.50 6.11
C ASP A 802 -21.67 -4.82 6.78
N PRO A 803 -21.46 -4.83 8.11
CA PRO A 803 -20.88 -5.96 8.83
C PRO A 803 -21.79 -7.17 8.97
N THR A 804 -22.95 -7.12 8.31
CA THR A 804 -23.94 -8.20 8.31
C THR A 804 -24.06 -8.88 6.96
N ARG A 805 -23.31 -8.41 5.95
CA ARG A 805 -23.48 -8.86 4.57
C ARG A 805 -22.24 -8.67 3.71
N GLU A 806 -21.66 -9.82 3.32
CA GLU A 806 -20.47 -9.90 2.46
C GLU A 806 -20.44 -8.81 1.37
N GLU A 807 -19.47 -7.89 1.50
CA GLU A 807 -19.25 -6.74 0.63
C GLU A 807 -18.90 -7.19 -0.77
N ARG A 808 -18.07 -8.25 -0.83
CA ARG A 808 -17.55 -8.82 -2.06
C ARG A 808 -18.31 -10.08 -2.40
N GLU A 809 -19.28 -9.95 -3.30
CA GLU A 809 -19.89 -11.11 -3.95
C GLU A 809 -18.79 -12.06 -4.42
N PHE A 810 -18.82 -13.31 -3.96
CA PHE A 810 -17.86 -14.33 -4.36
C PHE A 810 -18.00 -14.60 -5.86
N ARG A 811 -17.21 -13.86 -6.65
CA ARG A 811 -17.26 -13.88 -8.10
C ARG A 811 -15.88 -14.17 -8.66
N VAL A 812 -15.80 -15.28 -9.40
CA VAL A 812 -14.63 -15.59 -10.20
C VAL A 812 -14.60 -14.68 -11.41
N VAL A 813 -13.53 -13.90 -11.55
CA VAL A 813 -13.28 -13.11 -12.75
C VAL A 813 -12.21 -13.76 -13.60
N VAL A 814 -12.50 -13.85 -14.90
CA VAL A 814 -11.59 -14.34 -15.93
C VAL A 814 -11.06 -13.13 -16.71
N ALA A 815 -9.75 -12.95 -16.74
CA ALA A 815 -9.08 -11.90 -17.49
C ALA A 815 -7.89 -12.47 -18.27
N PRO A 816 -7.51 -11.90 -19.42
CA PRO A 816 -6.21 -12.21 -20.04
C PRO A 816 -5.08 -11.86 -19.07
N TYR A 817 -4.19 -12.83 -18.82
CA TYR A 817 -2.95 -12.57 -18.10
C TYR A 817 -1.87 -12.08 -19.07
N ASP A 818 -1.72 -12.79 -20.18
CA ASP A 818 -0.88 -12.47 -21.33
C ASP A 818 -1.50 -13.06 -22.62
N GLU A 819 -0.74 -13.08 -23.72
CA GLU A 819 -1.21 -13.62 -25.01
C GLU A 819 -1.50 -15.14 -24.98
N GLN A 820 -0.97 -15.88 -24.00
CA GLN A 820 -1.02 -17.34 -23.94
C GLN A 820 -1.79 -17.86 -22.72
N SER A 821 -2.15 -17.01 -21.77
CA SER A 821 -2.71 -17.42 -20.47
C SER A 821 -3.87 -16.53 -20.03
N LEU A 822 -4.83 -17.14 -19.33
CA LEU A 822 -5.90 -16.45 -18.61
C LEU A 822 -5.62 -16.47 -17.11
N ARG A 823 -6.00 -15.40 -16.44
CA ARG A 823 -6.06 -15.27 -14.99
C ARG A 823 -7.49 -15.52 -14.52
N LEU A 824 -7.66 -16.49 -13.63
CA LEU A 824 -8.82 -16.61 -12.76
C LEU A 824 -8.50 -15.87 -11.46
N SER A 825 -9.43 -15.07 -10.95
CA SER A 825 -9.25 -14.33 -9.69
C SER A 825 -10.56 -14.22 -8.93
N TRP A 826 -10.49 -14.18 -7.60
CA TRP A 826 -11.66 -14.11 -6.72
C TRP A 826 -11.29 -13.41 -5.39
N PRO A 827 -12.27 -12.79 -4.70
CA PRO A 827 -12.06 -12.30 -3.33
C PRO A 827 -11.55 -13.43 -2.43
N ALA A 828 -10.46 -13.19 -1.70
CA ALA A 828 -9.89 -14.20 -0.81
C ALA A 828 -9.63 -13.64 0.58
N THR A 829 -9.87 -14.50 1.59
CA THR A 829 -9.67 -14.17 2.99
C THR A 829 -8.53 -15.02 3.55
N PRO A 830 -7.74 -14.52 4.52
CA PRO A 830 -6.69 -15.32 5.18
C PRO A 830 -7.19 -16.56 5.93
N HIS A 831 -8.50 -16.69 6.12
CA HIS A 831 -9.15 -17.75 6.91
C HIS A 831 -9.72 -18.88 6.06
N ALA A 832 -9.43 -18.89 4.75
CA ALA A 832 -9.91 -19.92 3.84
C ALA A 832 -8.79 -20.44 2.93
N GLU A 833 -8.91 -21.70 2.53
CA GLU A 833 -8.18 -22.30 1.40
C GLU A 833 -9.14 -22.47 0.22
N TYR A 834 -8.68 -22.19 -0.99
CA TYR A 834 -9.51 -22.22 -2.19
C TYR A 834 -9.08 -23.37 -3.10
N GLY A 835 -9.96 -24.37 -3.26
CA GLY A 835 -9.78 -25.46 -4.21
C GLY A 835 -10.12 -25.00 -5.62
N VAL A 836 -9.21 -25.23 -6.57
CA VAL A 836 -9.44 -24.96 -8.00
C VAL A 836 -9.78 -26.27 -8.69
N LEU A 837 -11.02 -26.42 -9.14
CA LEU A 837 -11.50 -27.61 -9.84
C LEU A 837 -11.69 -27.33 -11.33
N VAL A 838 -11.36 -28.32 -12.17
CA VAL A 838 -11.59 -28.28 -13.62
C VAL A 838 -12.51 -29.41 -14.07
N GLY A 839 -13.31 -29.16 -15.10
CA GLY A 839 -14.12 -30.17 -15.77
C GLY A 839 -14.41 -29.86 -17.24
N GLU A 840 -14.88 -30.88 -17.97
CA GLU A 840 -15.27 -30.79 -19.40
C GLU A 840 -16.72 -30.34 -19.59
N GLY A 841 -17.48 -30.13 -18.50
CA GLY A 841 -18.86 -29.67 -18.53
C GLY A 841 -19.34 -29.18 -17.17
N ALA A 842 -20.35 -28.30 -17.15
CA ALA A 842 -20.89 -27.68 -15.94
C ALA A 842 -21.41 -28.68 -14.86
N GLY A 843 -21.62 -29.95 -15.21
CA GLY A 843 -22.03 -31.02 -14.29
C GLY A 843 -20.98 -32.12 -14.04
N LEU A 844 -19.76 -31.97 -14.56
CA LEU A 844 -18.66 -32.95 -14.46
C LEU A 844 -17.39 -32.30 -13.86
N LEU A 845 -17.57 -31.50 -12.81
CA LEU A 845 -16.48 -30.87 -12.06
C LEU A 845 -15.93 -31.88 -11.06
N ALA A 846 -14.86 -32.60 -11.41
CA ALA A 846 -14.40 -33.74 -10.60
C ALA A 846 -12.90 -33.75 -10.26
N THR A 847 -12.07 -32.90 -10.89
CA THR A 847 -10.62 -32.92 -10.66
C THR A 847 -10.15 -31.59 -10.09
N GLU A 848 -9.72 -31.63 -8.83
CA GLU A 848 -8.97 -30.54 -8.20
C GLU A 848 -7.58 -30.47 -8.85
N VAL A 849 -7.25 -29.32 -9.46
CA VAL A 849 -5.96 -29.08 -10.13
C VAL A 849 -4.96 -28.34 -9.25
N GLY A 850 -5.44 -27.78 -8.14
CA GLY A 850 -4.59 -27.09 -7.18
C GLY A 850 -5.40 -26.44 -6.07
N ARG A 851 -4.66 -25.90 -5.10
CA ARG A 851 -5.18 -25.13 -3.98
C ARG A 851 -4.44 -23.82 -3.88
N VAL A 852 -5.16 -22.80 -3.45
CA VAL A 852 -4.64 -21.46 -3.20
C VAL A 852 -4.96 -21.11 -1.76
N SER A 853 -3.94 -20.94 -0.93
CA SER A 853 -4.13 -20.36 0.40
C SER A 853 -4.70 -18.97 0.25
N GLY A 854 -5.76 -18.67 0.99
CA GLY A 854 -6.41 -17.38 0.94
C GLY A 854 -5.48 -16.27 1.41
N ALA A 855 -5.47 -15.16 0.67
CA ALA A 855 -4.66 -14.00 0.96
C ALA A 855 -5.44 -12.73 0.60
N PHE A 856 -5.32 -11.71 1.43
CA PHE A 856 -5.81 -10.37 1.10
C PHE A 856 -5.05 -9.83 -0.12
N PRO A 857 -5.70 -9.11 -1.07
CA PRO A 857 -7.15 -8.91 -1.18
C PRO A 857 -7.86 -9.96 -2.06
N GLU A 858 -7.12 -10.77 -2.81
CA GLU A 858 -7.67 -11.72 -3.78
C GLU A 858 -6.77 -12.95 -3.95
N GLY A 859 -7.42 -14.09 -4.25
CA GLY A 859 -6.79 -15.31 -4.71
C GLY A 859 -6.76 -15.34 -6.23
N GLU A 860 -5.78 -16.02 -6.81
CA GLU A 860 -5.63 -16.10 -8.25
C GLU A 860 -5.07 -17.44 -8.72
N TRP A 861 -5.39 -17.79 -9.97
CA TRP A 861 -4.89 -18.99 -10.63
C TRP A 861 -4.70 -18.71 -12.13
N ILE A 862 -3.49 -18.97 -12.64
CA ILE A 862 -3.16 -18.76 -14.06
C ILE A 862 -3.37 -20.07 -14.83
N VAL A 863 -4.06 -19.99 -15.97
CA VAL A 863 -4.35 -21.14 -16.83
C VAL A 863 -3.90 -20.87 -18.26
N PRO A 864 -3.18 -21.82 -18.88
CA PRO A 864 -2.80 -21.67 -20.29
C PRO A 864 -4.05 -21.77 -21.17
N VAL A 865 -4.09 -20.97 -22.22
CA VAL A 865 -5.10 -21.03 -23.29
C VAL A 865 -4.81 -22.27 -24.14
N GLY A 866 -5.40 -23.41 -23.76
CA GLY A 866 -5.35 -24.65 -24.54
C GLY A 866 -6.24 -24.60 -25.80
N ARG A 867 -5.99 -25.50 -26.75
CA ARG A 867 -6.81 -25.68 -27.97
C ARG A 867 -8.11 -26.47 -27.74
N GLU A 868 -8.38 -26.89 -26.51
CA GLU A 868 -9.55 -27.71 -26.18
C GLU A 868 -10.81 -26.83 -26.08
N GLU A 869 -11.84 -27.19 -26.83
CA GLU A 869 -13.13 -26.49 -26.80
C GLU A 869 -13.87 -26.85 -25.49
N ASN A 870 -14.05 -25.87 -24.60
CA ASN A 870 -14.89 -25.87 -23.40
C ASN A 870 -14.28 -26.48 -22.11
N ARG A 871 -13.42 -25.73 -21.42
CA ARG A 871 -13.02 -26.00 -20.02
C ARG A 871 -13.87 -25.18 -19.04
N PHE A 872 -14.33 -25.80 -17.96
CA PHE A 872 -15.06 -25.15 -16.87
C PHE A 872 -14.22 -25.17 -15.60
N PHE A 873 -14.25 -24.07 -14.85
CA PHE A 873 -13.57 -23.93 -13.57
C PHE A 873 -14.59 -23.66 -12.46
N LEU A 874 -14.38 -24.31 -11.32
CA LEU A 874 -15.08 -24.03 -10.07
C LEU A 874 -14.04 -23.71 -9.00
N ILE A 875 -14.27 -22.64 -8.25
CA ILE A 875 -13.47 -22.28 -7.08
C ILE A 875 -14.33 -22.56 -5.85
N GLU A 876 -13.83 -23.42 -4.97
CA GLU A 876 -14.51 -23.80 -3.72
C GLU A 876 -13.71 -23.25 -2.54
N ALA A 877 -14.32 -22.33 -1.78
CA ALA A 877 -13.76 -21.85 -0.53
C ALA A 877 -13.96 -22.90 0.58
N ARG A 878 -12.88 -23.23 1.29
CA ARG A 878 -12.88 -24.13 2.44
C ARG A 878 -12.35 -23.35 3.64
N PRO A 879 -13.16 -23.13 4.68
CA PRO A 879 -12.69 -22.49 5.91
C PRO A 879 -11.51 -23.27 6.50
N LEU A 880 -10.49 -22.56 6.98
CA LEU A 880 -9.44 -23.13 7.83
C LEU A 880 -10.02 -23.25 9.24
N GLU A 881 -9.99 -24.45 9.82
CA GLU A 881 -10.47 -24.73 11.19
C GLU A 881 -9.70 -24.00 12.28
#